data_AF-A0A2L0EKP3-F1
#
_entry.id   AF-A0A2L0EKP3-F1
#
_cell.length_a   1.000
_cell.length_b   1.000
_cell.length_c   1.000
_cell.angle_alpha   90.00
_cell.angle_beta   90.00
_cell.angle_gamma   90.00
#
_symmetry.space_group_name_H-M   'P 1'
#
loop_
_entity.id
_entity.type
_entity.pdbx_description
1 polymer ?
#
loop_
_entity_poly.entity_id
_entity_poly.type
_entity_poly.pdbx_seq_one_letter_code
_entity_poly.pdbx_strand_id
1 'polypeptide(L)'
;MVSDLSCPSLTLLSRSGARSARAWRWTRAAALLALALPTVSCASADPVDGEPDTLAESVGEGAQALTFAIDPRKSLSVTDTDIVAEFALEDVLQHFIDQTNDPGLTPTLLFKQMFDTYRKQSEGLSPSLGPHCDDVPNSTPPLPEPDGLAEPFDGSINGWPVMCSRLVGNEASRDPFAPPPDDSAAYMATTLVNRFDLADPEGADCGEYRIVFARRSGITDTGARNLFIFEARLPNPTPSQGREGCRDVVEFWHGLSDPALTVQDRATALKTFYFDGLPGFAPVFDIDNYAAGSGQIRVNDFLRIQAPQDDWALREFKLSNTCAGGTCNLLVVPTHIDDNPAMQLFDPTSTDARAVSFRSWFVDNAVESLASSGDFNRFDYPTLVPTPFGAGEATLITDHNNYRLALGSSPSTFRSNIQQKLTAIGSPLTPDQLLARAQSISCSGCHLVKTSGAGSNNDVGLSSSIPDNSLTFTHTSEQTEPVPEDPTRTRFVLSNLVTDVFLPFRQKVMSDFLDGNPILGFEKSGAWTSSQATLSLTTGWVTEGIRSLRIKTPNAWNQVTSAPFSTAALAPVGNKLTFDFFNSPVQPNPSWPGTLTVMLSIPSRGIHSQHIGSLNLNTLTQNTFSPVTFTLAAPNVAALNATPKPSDVSLTIELNVNGGSGPYYVDNIRFTN
;
A
#
# COMPACT_ATOMS: atom_id res chain seq x y z
N MET A 1 -45.32 -39.86 -40.57
CA MET A 1 -46.28 -39.19 -41.48
C MET A 1 -45.58 -37.91 -41.93
N VAL A 2 -44.80 -37.95 -43.02
CA VAL A 2 -45.19 -37.59 -44.40
C VAL A 2 -45.75 -36.15 -44.39
N SER A 3 -45.12 -35.09 -44.92
CA SER A 3 -44.26 -34.98 -46.11
C SER A 3 -43.47 -33.66 -46.14
N ASP A 4 -42.32 -33.70 -46.82
CA ASP A 4 -41.55 -32.59 -47.41
C ASP A 4 -42.32 -31.77 -48.47
N LEU A 5 -41.74 -30.62 -48.86
CA LEU A 5 -41.63 -30.01 -50.21
C LEU A 5 -41.27 -28.49 -50.04
N SER A 6 -40.05 -27.98 -50.26
CA SER A 6 -39.21 -27.84 -51.48
C SER A 6 -39.12 -26.38 -51.97
N CYS A 7 -37.92 -25.79 -51.92
CA CYS A 7 -37.39 -24.76 -52.87
C CYS A 7 -37.10 -25.43 -54.24
N PRO A 8 -36.81 -24.77 -55.41
CA PRO A 8 -36.03 -23.52 -55.64
C PRO A 8 -36.50 -22.64 -56.84
N SER A 9 -35.92 -21.47 -57.20
CA SER A 9 -34.82 -21.26 -58.20
C SER A 9 -34.69 -19.74 -58.48
N LEU A 10 -33.52 -19.09 -58.32
CA LEU A 10 -32.42 -18.82 -59.30
C LEU A 10 -32.77 -17.97 -60.54
N THR A 11 -32.19 -16.76 -60.65
CA THR A 11 -31.43 -16.28 -61.84
C THR A 11 -30.55 -15.07 -61.53
N LEU A 12 -29.31 -15.11 -62.05
CA LEU A 12 -28.26 -14.09 -61.98
C LEU A 12 -28.51 -12.89 -62.91
N LEU A 13 -27.92 -11.72 -62.59
CA LEU A 13 -27.01 -11.00 -63.51
C LEU A 13 -26.25 -9.86 -62.82
N SER A 14 -24.97 -9.74 -63.18
CA SER A 14 -23.95 -8.83 -62.66
C SER A 14 -24.14 -7.36 -63.07
N ARG A 15 -23.64 -6.42 -62.26
CA ARG A 15 -22.51 -5.54 -62.66
C ARG A 15 -22.03 -4.65 -61.51
N SER A 16 -20.71 -4.45 -61.54
CA SER A 16 -19.83 -3.69 -60.66
C SER A 16 -20.09 -2.18 -60.60
N GLY A 17 -19.89 -1.58 -59.42
CA GLY A 17 -19.70 -0.14 -59.24
C GLY A 17 -19.40 0.17 -57.77
N ALA A 18 -18.18 0.61 -57.48
CA ALA A 18 -17.63 0.74 -56.14
C ALA A 18 -17.89 2.13 -55.50
N ARG A 19 -17.95 2.14 -54.15
CA ARG A 19 -17.75 3.26 -53.20
C ARG A 19 -18.84 4.36 -53.25
N SER A 20 -19.33 4.95 -52.17
CA SER A 20 -18.97 5.01 -50.75
C SER A 20 -20.12 5.64 -49.96
N ALA A 21 -20.08 5.43 -48.64
CA ALA A 21 -20.67 6.25 -47.58
C ALA A 21 -22.09 5.92 -47.08
N ARG A 22 -22.10 5.73 -45.75
CA ARG A 22 -23.10 6.17 -44.77
C ARG A 22 -24.41 5.39 -44.64
N ALA A 23 -24.61 5.07 -43.35
CA ALA A 23 -25.86 5.03 -42.62
C ALA A 23 -26.70 3.75 -42.80
N TRP A 24 -26.60 2.86 -41.81
CA TRP A 24 -27.69 2.54 -40.88
C TRP A 24 -27.34 1.24 -40.13
N ARG A 25 -27.08 1.37 -38.83
CA ARG A 25 -27.32 0.36 -37.77
C ARG A 25 -26.83 0.94 -36.44
N TRP A 26 -27.57 1.93 -35.96
CA TRP A 26 -27.60 2.29 -34.54
C TRP A 26 -28.86 1.65 -33.96
N THR A 27 -28.67 0.60 -33.17
CA THR A 27 -29.48 0.18 -32.02
C THR A 27 -29.04 -1.24 -31.66
N ARG A 28 -28.63 -1.44 -30.40
CA ARG A 28 -28.11 -2.66 -29.77
C ARG A 28 -26.59 -2.89 -29.90
N ALA A 29 -25.80 -2.01 -29.29
CA ALA A 29 -24.42 -2.30 -28.86
C ALA A 29 -23.94 -1.31 -27.78
N ALA A 30 -24.75 -1.06 -26.76
CA ALA A 30 -24.37 -0.29 -25.58
C ALA A 30 -24.86 -1.04 -24.33
N ALA A 31 -24.13 -2.08 -23.94
CA ALA A 31 -24.33 -2.81 -22.68
C ALA A 31 -23.18 -3.78 -22.33
N LEU A 32 -22.16 -4.00 -23.18
CA LEU A 32 -21.17 -5.07 -22.96
C LEU A 32 -19.75 -4.67 -23.41
N LEU A 33 -19.26 -3.53 -22.94
CA LEU A 33 -17.83 -3.19 -23.03
C LEU A 33 -17.41 -2.32 -21.85
N ALA A 34 -17.58 -2.87 -20.64
CA ALA A 34 -16.81 -2.51 -19.46
C ALA A 34 -16.04 -3.78 -19.05
N LEU A 35 -15.10 -4.19 -19.91
CA LEU A 35 -14.20 -5.31 -19.63
C LEU A 35 -13.05 -4.76 -18.79
N ALA A 36 -13.03 -5.19 -17.53
CA ALA A 36 -11.88 -5.39 -16.65
C ALA A 36 -10.57 -4.72 -17.10
N LEU A 37 -10.33 -3.50 -16.60
CA LEU A 37 -8.99 -2.96 -16.45
C LEU A 37 -8.50 -3.36 -15.04
N PRO A 38 -7.32 -3.99 -14.90
CA PRO A 38 -6.79 -4.32 -13.59
C PRO A 38 -6.46 -3.04 -12.82
N THR A 39 -7.03 -2.91 -11.62
CA THR A 39 -6.71 -1.84 -10.67
C THR A 39 -5.41 -2.21 -9.95
N VAL A 40 -4.40 -1.35 -9.99
CA VAL A 40 -3.14 -1.47 -9.23
C VAL A 40 -3.25 -0.59 -7.97
N SER A 41 -3.08 -1.15 -6.77
CA SER A 41 -3.15 -0.40 -5.51
C SER A 41 -2.70 -1.17 -4.26
N CYS A 42 -1.51 -0.95 -3.72
CA CYS A 42 -1.12 -1.43 -2.38
C CYS A 42 -0.84 -2.93 -2.17
N ALA A 43 -0.42 -3.64 -3.21
CA ALA A 43 0.74 -4.51 -3.01
C ALA A 43 1.47 -4.82 -4.31
N SER A 44 2.79 -4.97 -4.19
CA SER A 44 3.77 -5.07 -5.27
C SER A 44 3.31 -6.01 -6.38
N ALA A 45 3.25 -5.51 -7.61
CA ALA A 45 3.12 -6.39 -8.76
C ALA A 45 4.50 -6.99 -9.07
N ASP A 46 4.71 -8.28 -8.80
CA ASP A 46 5.80 -9.03 -9.44
C ASP A 46 5.41 -9.27 -10.92
N PRO A 47 6.24 -8.93 -11.93
CA PRO A 47 5.99 -9.36 -13.28
C PRO A 47 6.62 -10.73 -13.59
N VAL A 48 5.82 -11.48 -14.34
CA VAL A 48 6.13 -12.71 -15.07
C VAL A 48 7.48 -12.63 -15.81
N ASP A 49 8.25 -13.72 -15.76
CA ASP A 49 9.48 -14.02 -16.48
C ASP A 49 9.73 -13.16 -17.75
N GLY A 50 10.63 -12.17 -17.63
CA GLY A 50 11.14 -11.36 -18.75
C GLY A 50 12.66 -11.33 -18.74
N GLU A 51 13.28 -11.51 -19.91
CA GLU A 51 14.75 -11.51 -20.07
C GLU A 51 15.40 -10.17 -19.71
N PRO A 52 16.67 -10.19 -19.24
CA PRO A 52 17.38 -8.98 -18.82
C PRO A 52 17.83 -8.16 -20.04
N ASP A 53 17.15 -7.05 -20.31
CA ASP A 53 17.66 -6.05 -21.25
C ASP A 53 18.84 -5.29 -20.63
N THR A 54 19.94 -5.24 -21.39
CA THR A 54 21.17 -4.54 -21.01
C THR A 54 21.00 -3.03 -21.15
N LEU A 55 20.84 -2.31 -20.03
CA LEU A 55 20.90 -0.86 -19.99
C LEU A 55 21.89 -0.41 -18.90
N ALA A 56 22.85 0.41 -19.31
CA ALA A 56 23.86 1.00 -18.44
C ALA A 56 23.22 2.08 -17.56
N GLU A 57 23.53 2.05 -16.27
CA GLU A 57 22.94 2.94 -15.29
C GLU A 57 23.75 4.19 -15.03
N SER A 58 23.04 5.32 -14.92
CA SER A 58 23.47 6.45 -14.11
C SER A 58 23.47 6.03 -12.65
N VAL A 59 24.65 5.80 -12.09
CA VAL A 59 24.84 5.60 -10.66
C VAL A 59 24.45 6.92 -9.99
N GLY A 60 23.36 6.93 -9.22
CA GLY A 60 22.92 8.11 -8.48
C GLY A 60 24.07 8.72 -7.69
N GLU A 61 24.30 10.01 -7.87
CA GLU A 61 25.16 10.79 -6.99
C GLU A 61 24.48 10.91 -5.63
N GLY A 62 25.12 10.39 -4.58
CA GLY A 62 24.99 10.94 -3.23
C GLY A 62 24.12 10.17 -2.22
N ALA A 63 24.69 9.13 -1.62
CA ALA A 63 24.52 8.98 -0.17
C ALA A 63 25.34 10.09 0.48
N GLN A 64 24.68 11.14 0.96
CA GLN A 64 25.29 12.16 1.81
C GLN A 64 24.67 11.99 3.19
N ALA A 65 25.50 11.98 4.23
CA ALA A 65 25.00 11.94 5.60
C ALA A 65 24.01 13.09 5.80
N LEU A 66 22.84 12.79 6.39
CA LEU A 66 21.81 13.78 6.66
C LEU A 66 22.39 15.01 7.36
N THR A 67 22.13 16.19 6.80
CA THR A 67 22.61 17.48 7.33
C THR A 67 21.93 17.86 8.65
N PHE A 68 20.74 17.33 8.90
CA PHE A 68 19.97 17.41 10.15
C PHE A 68 19.09 16.17 10.31
N ALA A 69 18.69 15.87 11.55
CA ALA A 69 17.84 14.72 11.85
C ALA A 69 16.41 14.90 11.29
N ILE A 70 15.79 13.79 10.86
CA ILE A 70 14.38 13.76 10.49
C ILE A 70 13.53 14.00 11.77
N ASP A 71 12.67 15.02 11.73
CA ASP A 71 11.60 15.27 12.69
C ASP A 71 10.30 14.66 12.14
N PRO A 72 9.81 13.55 12.72
CA PRO A 72 8.62 12.86 12.22
C PRO A 72 7.36 13.73 12.18
N ARG A 73 7.25 14.75 13.03
CA ARG A 73 6.09 15.65 13.07
C ARG A 73 6.16 16.75 12.01
N LYS A 74 7.31 16.93 11.34
CA LYS A 74 7.50 17.89 10.23
C LYS A 74 7.63 17.22 8.88
N SER A 75 8.20 16.03 8.82
CA SER A 75 8.54 15.33 7.57
C SER A 75 7.69 14.11 7.24
N LEU A 76 6.92 13.59 8.21
CA LEU A 76 6.15 12.35 8.03
C LEU A 76 4.66 12.50 8.35
N SER A 77 4.31 13.23 9.41
CA SER A 77 2.92 13.54 9.74
C SER A 77 2.79 14.94 10.33
N VAL A 78 2.42 15.90 9.50
CA VAL A 78 2.27 17.32 9.85
C VAL A 78 0.86 17.58 10.36
N THR A 79 0.76 18.16 11.56
CA THR A 79 -0.52 18.37 12.29
C THR A 79 -0.64 19.76 12.90
N ASP A 80 0.39 20.60 12.78
CA ASP A 80 0.41 21.97 13.26
C ASP A 80 -0.76 22.77 12.67
N THR A 81 -1.58 23.36 13.54
CA THR A 81 -2.86 23.96 13.13
C THR A 81 -2.68 25.15 12.19
N ASP A 82 -1.59 25.89 12.34
CA ASP A 82 -1.22 27.02 11.49
C ASP A 82 -0.61 26.61 10.14
N ILE A 83 -0.18 25.35 9.98
CA ILE A 83 0.22 24.81 8.67
C ILE A 83 -1.00 24.23 7.95
N VAL A 84 -1.74 23.33 8.60
CA VAL A 84 -2.84 22.62 7.94
C VAL A 84 -4.03 23.54 7.62
N ALA A 85 -4.20 24.65 8.35
CA ALA A 85 -5.22 25.66 8.04
C ALA A 85 -5.06 26.33 6.67
N GLU A 86 -3.88 26.24 6.04
CA GLU A 86 -3.63 26.75 4.68
C GLU A 86 -4.27 25.89 3.57
N PHE A 87 -4.86 24.75 3.94
CA PHE A 87 -5.50 23.79 3.03
C PHE A 87 -7.01 23.80 3.25
N ALA A 88 -7.75 24.56 2.45
CA ALA A 88 -9.21 24.53 2.46
C ALA A 88 -9.74 23.39 1.58
N LEU A 89 -10.81 22.73 2.01
CA LEU A 89 -11.44 21.69 1.19
C LEU A 89 -11.98 22.26 -0.13
N GLU A 90 -12.48 23.49 -0.09
CA GLU A 90 -12.94 24.20 -1.29
C GLU A 90 -11.84 24.34 -2.34
N ASP A 91 -10.63 24.73 -1.93
CA ASP A 91 -9.47 24.86 -2.81
C ASP A 91 -9.08 23.52 -3.44
N VAL A 92 -9.09 22.42 -2.66
CA VAL A 92 -8.76 21.08 -3.17
C VAL A 92 -9.78 20.63 -4.22
N LEU A 93 -11.08 20.77 -3.93
CA LEU A 93 -12.13 20.41 -4.87
C LEU A 93 -12.12 21.31 -6.11
N GLN A 94 -11.86 22.61 -5.95
CA GLN A 94 -11.72 23.53 -7.07
C GLN A 94 -10.53 23.15 -7.94
N HIS A 95 -9.40 22.77 -7.34
CA HIS A 95 -8.20 22.37 -8.07
C HIS A 95 -8.42 21.12 -8.93
N PHE A 96 -9.19 20.14 -8.46
CA PHE A 96 -9.62 19.02 -9.31
C PHE A 96 -10.53 19.47 -10.45
N ILE A 97 -11.46 20.39 -10.19
CA ILE A 97 -12.38 20.92 -11.20
C ILE A 97 -11.60 21.70 -12.28
N ASP A 98 -10.59 22.46 -11.91
CA ASP A 98 -9.76 23.25 -12.84
C ASP A 98 -8.97 22.38 -13.83
N GLN A 99 -8.74 21.11 -13.49
CA GLN A 99 -8.14 20.10 -14.40
C GLN A 99 -9.17 19.52 -15.38
N THR A 100 -10.43 19.93 -15.27
CA THR A 100 -11.53 19.50 -16.14
C THR A 100 -12.03 20.66 -16.99
N ASN A 101 -12.65 20.34 -18.12
CA ASN A 101 -13.40 21.31 -18.91
C ASN A 101 -14.91 21.26 -18.59
N ASP A 102 -15.27 21.19 -17.30
CA ASP A 102 -16.67 21.20 -16.83
C ASP A 102 -17.05 22.56 -16.21
N PRO A 103 -17.62 23.50 -16.98
CA PRO A 103 -17.99 24.82 -16.48
C PRO A 103 -19.22 24.80 -15.55
N GLY A 104 -19.92 23.67 -15.44
CA GLY A 104 -21.10 23.51 -14.58
C GLY A 104 -20.77 22.95 -13.20
N LEU A 105 -19.58 22.40 -13.02
CA LEU A 105 -19.16 21.79 -11.77
C LEU A 105 -18.60 22.87 -10.82
N THR A 106 -19.02 22.79 -9.56
CA THR A 106 -18.52 23.65 -8.48
C THR A 106 -18.04 22.78 -7.33
N PRO A 107 -17.16 23.27 -6.44
CA PRO A 107 -16.72 22.53 -5.26
C PRO A 107 -17.90 21.99 -4.44
N THR A 108 -18.95 22.81 -4.25
CA THR A 108 -20.17 22.39 -3.56
C THR A 108 -20.88 21.28 -4.31
N LEU A 109 -21.02 21.37 -5.64
CA LEU A 109 -21.72 20.34 -6.41
C LEU A 109 -20.97 19.00 -6.39
N LEU A 110 -19.64 19.02 -6.48
CA LEU A 110 -18.79 17.82 -6.40
C LEU A 110 -18.87 17.17 -5.02
N PHE A 111 -18.81 17.96 -3.94
CA PHE A 111 -19.03 17.46 -2.58
C PHE A 111 -20.40 16.80 -2.43
N LYS A 112 -21.45 17.49 -2.89
CA LYS A 112 -22.82 16.96 -2.83
C LYS A 112 -22.95 15.68 -3.63
N GLN A 113 -22.36 15.63 -4.82
CA GLN A 113 -22.35 14.45 -5.68
C GLN A 113 -21.78 13.24 -4.96
N MET A 114 -20.64 13.40 -4.29
CA MET A 114 -20.01 12.33 -3.54
C MET A 114 -20.91 11.81 -2.42
N PHE A 115 -21.44 12.69 -1.56
CA PHE A 115 -22.25 12.24 -0.42
C PHE A 115 -23.63 11.73 -0.81
N ASP A 116 -24.18 12.14 -1.97
CA ASP A 116 -25.46 11.62 -2.48
C ASP A 116 -25.37 10.13 -2.87
N THR A 117 -24.15 9.60 -3.06
CA THR A 117 -23.90 8.16 -3.29
C THR A 117 -24.24 7.28 -2.09
N TYR A 118 -24.37 7.85 -0.90
CA TYR A 118 -24.81 7.14 0.30
C TYR A 118 -26.33 7.05 0.44
N ARG A 119 -27.08 7.70 -0.45
CA ARG A 119 -28.54 7.68 -0.46
C ARG A 119 -29.04 6.69 -1.51
N LYS A 120 -30.22 6.15 -1.25
CA LYS A 120 -31.04 5.48 -2.26
C LYS A 120 -31.42 6.44 -3.38
N GLN A 121 -31.67 5.91 -4.56
CA GLN A 121 -32.17 6.69 -5.69
C GLN A 121 -33.48 7.43 -5.40
N SER A 122 -34.36 6.85 -4.58
CA SER A 122 -35.60 7.52 -4.16
C SER A 122 -35.40 8.73 -3.23
N GLU A 123 -34.21 8.87 -2.63
CA GLU A 123 -33.85 9.89 -1.64
C GLU A 123 -32.77 10.86 -2.16
N GLY A 124 -32.20 10.58 -3.32
CA GLY A 124 -31.14 11.36 -3.96
C GLY A 124 -31.59 12.77 -4.33
N LEU A 125 -30.64 13.69 -4.41
CA LEU A 125 -30.89 15.09 -4.75
C LEU A 125 -31.22 15.28 -6.23
N SER A 126 -30.61 14.48 -7.10
CA SER A 126 -30.94 14.42 -8.53
C SER A 126 -30.40 13.12 -9.14
N PRO A 127 -31.18 12.42 -9.99
CA PRO A 127 -30.70 11.27 -10.75
C PRO A 127 -29.54 11.59 -11.72
N SER A 128 -29.31 12.87 -12.01
CA SER A 128 -28.22 13.32 -12.87
C SER A 128 -26.92 13.62 -12.11
N LEU A 129 -26.94 13.58 -10.79
CA LEU A 129 -25.82 14.03 -9.97
C LEU A 129 -24.72 12.96 -9.91
N GLY A 130 -25.08 11.69 -9.84
CA GLY A 130 -24.13 10.58 -9.76
C GLY A 130 -24.83 9.27 -9.40
N PRO A 131 -24.06 8.21 -9.11
CA PRO A 131 -24.62 6.94 -8.68
C PRO A 131 -25.21 7.02 -7.26
N HIS A 132 -26.13 6.11 -6.95
CA HIS A 132 -26.72 5.90 -5.63
C HIS A 132 -26.36 4.51 -5.08
N CYS A 133 -26.45 4.33 -3.76
CA CYS A 133 -25.99 3.08 -3.14
C CYS A 133 -26.82 1.84 -3.54
N ASP A 134 -28.04 2.02 -4.03
CA ASP A 134 -28.95 0.97 -4.49
C ASP A 134 -29.02 0.80 -6.01
N ASP A 135 -28.18 1.53 -6.78
CA ASP A 135 -28.12 1.40 -8.25
C ASP A 135 -27.75 -0.02 -8.69
N VAL A 136 -26.96 -0.73 -7.86
CA VAL A 136 -26.66 -2.15 -8.02
C VAL A 136 -27.32 -2.92 -6.89
N PRO A 137 -28.43 -3.64 -7.14
CA PRO A 137 -29.14 -4.36 -6.10
C PRO A 137 -28.26 -5.41 -5.43
N ASN A 138 -28.44 -5.57 -4.11
CA ASN A 138 -27.80 -6.68 -3.42
C ASN A 138 -28.34 -8.03 -3.93
N SER A 139 -27.44 -8.89 -4.39
CA SER A 139 -27.76 -10.26 -4.84
C SER A 139 -27.26 -11.34 -3.87
N THR A 140 -26.51 -10.95 -2.83
CA THR A 140 -25.91 -11.86 -1.85
C THR A 140 -26.37 -11.48 -0.46
N PRO A 141 -27.26 -12.25 0.20
CA PRO A 141 -27.65 -11.95 1.57
C PRO A 141 -26.40 -11.92 2.47
N PRO A 142 -26.24 -10.93 3.37
CA PRO A 142 -25.18 -10.97 4.37
C PRO A 142 -25.31 -12.24 5.23
N LEU A 143 -24.21 -12.66 5.87
CA LEU A 143 -24.26 -13.72 6.88
C LEU A 143 -25.33 -13.36 7.94
N PRO A 144 -26.03 -14.35 8.52
CA PRO A 144 -27.03 -14.06 9.54
C PRO A 144 -26.38 -13.36 10.73
N GLU A 145 -26.88 -12.17 11.04
CA GLU A 145 -26.49 -11.36 12.19
C GLU A 145 -26.69 -12.15 13.50
N PRO A 146 -25.70 -12.17 14.41
CA PRO A 146 -25.85 -12.81 15.71
C PRO A 146 -27.01 -12.24 16.56
N ASP A 147 -27.48 -11.00 16.28
CA ASP A 147 -28.24 -10.21 17.25
C ASP A 147 -29.57 -9.63 16.71
N GLY A 148 -30.03 -10.01 15.52
CA GLY A 148 -31.34 -9.62 15.00
C GLY A 148 -31.49 -8.13 14.61
N LEU A 149 -30.38 -7.40 14.49
CA LEU A 149 -30.35 -6.08 13.86
C LEU A 149 -30.52 -6.25 12.34
N ALA A 150 -31.72 -5.98 11.84
CA ALA A 150 -32.00 -6.02 10.41
C ALA A 150 -31.58 -4.67 9.78
N GLU A 151 -30.28 -4.44 9.63
CA GLU A 151 -29.79 -3.30 8.85
C GLU A 151 -30.06 -3.54 7.35
N PRO A 152 -30.64 -2.58 6.61
CA PRO A 152 -31.00 -2.77 5.21
C PRO A 152 -29.76 -2.68 4.30
N PHE A 153 -29.18 -3.84 3.99
CA PHE A 153 -28.16 -3.99 2.95
C PHE A 153 -28.81 -4.09 1.55
N ASP A 154 -29.47 -3.01 1.14
CA ASP A 154 -30.28 -2.97 -0.09
C ASP A 154 -29.42 -2.85 -1.38
N GLY A 155 -28.19 -2.36 -1.23
CA GLY A 155 -27.26 -2.09 -2.32
C GLY A 155 -26.05 -3.01 -2.36
N SER A 156 -25.24 -2.87 -3.40
CA SER A 156 -23.93 -3.51 -3.48
C SER A 156 -22.87 -2.65 -4.15
N ILE A 157 -21.64 -2.75 -3.65
CA ILE A 157 -20.44 -2.20 -4.27
C ILE A 157 -19.50 -3.39 -4.53
N ASN A 158 -18.98 -3.51 -5.76
CA ASN A 158 -18.13 -4.63 -6.16
C ASN A 158 -18.76 -6.03 -5.92
N GLY A 159 -20.09 -6.11 -6.03
CA GLY A 159 -20.84 -7.34 -5.76
C GLY A 159 -20.86 -7.75 -4.28
N TRP A 160 -20.56 -6.83 -3.37
CA TRP A 160 -20.63 -7.02 -1.92
C TRP A 160 -21.73 -6.15 -1.32
N PRO A 161 -22.51 -6.66 -0.36
CA PRO A 161 -23.59 -5.90 0.28
C PRO A 161 -23.09 -4.61 0.91
N VAL A 162 -23.87 -3.53 0.79
CA VAL A 162 -23.62 -2.26 1.48
C VAL A 162 -24.90 -1.70 2.10
N MET A 163 -24.78 -1.07 3.26
CA MET A 163 -25.89 -0.40 3.95
C MET A 163 -26.39 0.78 3.12
N CYS A 164 -27.69 0.87 2.90
CA CYS A 164 -28.27 1.92 2.05
C CYS A 164 -29.68 2.29 2.55
N SER A 165 -30.01 3.54 2.86
CA SER A 165 -29.14 4.72 2.90
C SER A 165 -28.32 4.81 4.20
N ARG A 166 -27.26 5.63 4.22
CA ARG A 166 -26.53 6.00 5.45
C ARG A 166 -26.74 7.47 5.81
N LEU A 167 -26.60 7.79 7.10
CA LEU A 167 -26.78 9.14 7.64
C LEU A 167 -25.80 10.17 7.09
N VAL A 168 -24.57 9.74 6.78
CA VAL A 168 -23.57 10.57 6.10
C VAL A 168 -24.04 11.05 4.72
N GLY A 169 -25.01 10.38 4.11
CA GLY A 169 -25.67 10.89 2.90
C GLY A 169 -26.32 12.25 3.11
N ASN A 170 -26.71 12.62 4.34
CA ASN A 170 -27.26 13.94 4.65
C ASN A 170 -26.25 15.08 4.42
N GLU A 171 -24.95 14.79 4.40
CA GLU A 171 -23.92 15.79 4.06
C GLU A 171 -24.13 16.37 2.66
N ALA A 172 -24.74 15.61 1.72
CA ALA A 172 -25.09 16.12 0.40
C ALA A 172 -26.08 17.31 0.43
N SER A 173 -26.77 17.53 1.55
CA SER A 173 -27.67 18.69 1.72
C SER A 173 -27.07 19.82 2.55
N ARG A 174 -25.79 19.73 2.94
CA ARG A 174 -25.11 20.74 3.75
C ARG A 174 -24.16 21.60 2.91
N ASP A 175 -23.74 22.70 3.52
CA ASP A 175 -22.63 23.53 3.01
C ASP A 175 -21.34 23.12 3.74
N PRO A 176 -20.39 22.45 3.06
CA PRO A 176 -19.13 22.01 3.65
C PRO A 176 -18.12 23.15 3.87
N PHE A 177 -18.43 24.37 3.43
CA PHE A 177 -17.55 25.53 3.49
C PHE A 177 -18.12 26.67 4.37
N ALA A 178 -19.19 26.39 5.11
CA ALA A 178 -19.87 27.37 5.94
C ALA A 178 -18.89 28.07 6.91
N PRO A 179 -18.87 29.41 6.96
CA PRO A 179 -18.01 30.14 7.89
C PRO A 179 -18.60 30.14 9.32
N PRO A 180 -17.78 30.42 10.34
CA PRO A 180 -18.27 30.62 11.70
C PRO A 180 -19.34 31.72 11.75
N PRO A 181 -20.36 31.60 12.63
CA PRO A 181 -20.54 30.56 13.65
C PRO A 181 -21.29 29.29 13.18
N ASP A 182 -21.74 29.23 11.93
CA ASP A 182 -22.57 28.12 11.40
C ASP A 182 -21.71 26.99 10.76
N ASP A 183 -20.44 26.91 11.14
CA ASP A 183 -19.40 26.06 10.55
C ASP A 183 -19.41 24.61 11.07
N SER A 184 -20.38 24.22 11.89
CA SER A 184 -20.43 22.87 12.49
C SER A 184 -20.44 21.74 11.45
N ALA A 185 -20.94 22.01 10.24
CA ALA A 185 -20.94 21.09 9.11
C ALA A 185 -19.79 21.31 8.13
N ALA A 186 -18.96 22.33 8.34
CA ALA A 186 -17.81 22.60 7.50
C ALA A 186 -16.65 21.65 7.83
N TYR A 187 -15.75 21.49 6.88
CA TYR A 187 -14.59 20.61 6.99
C TYR A 187 -13.30 21.42 7.14
N MET A 188 -12.39 20.94 8.00
CA MET A 188 -11.07 21.55 8.20
C MET A 188 -9.98 20.51 7.99
N ALA A 189 -8.88 20.88 7.35
CA ALA A 189 -7.71 20.02 7.28
C ALA A 189 -7.10 19.83 8.68
N THR A 190 -6.69 18.60 8.97
CA THR A 190 -6.15 18.21 10.27
C THR A 190 -4.78 17.55 10.19
N THR A 191 -4.46 16.92 9.06
CA THR A 191 -3.22 16.15 8.94
C THR A 191 -2.77 16.07 7.49
N LEU A 192 -1.47 16.26 7.26
CA LEU A 192 -0.76 15.89 6.03
C LEU A 192 0.18 14.73 6.35
N VAL A 193 0.22 13.67 5.53
CA VAL A 193 1.04 12.48 5.77
C VAL A 193 1.87 12.14 4.55
N ASN A 194 3.15 11.86 4.76
CA ASN A 194 4.05 11.25 3.81
C ASN A 194 4.12 9.75 4.07
N ARG A 195 3.75 8.95 3.06
CA ARG A 195 3.83 7.49 3.06
C ARG A 195 4.78 6.98 1.99
N PHE A 196 5.98 7.54 1.89
CA PHE A 196 7.05 6.98 1.08
C PHE A 196 7.42 5.54 1.49
N ASP A 197 7.07 5.11 2.71
CA ASP A 197 7.13 3.70 3.12
C ASP A 197 6.25 2.76 2.29
N LEU A 198 5.23 3.29 1.61
CA LEU A 198 4.37 2.57 0.66
C LEU A 198 4.78 2.72 -0.80
N ALA A 199 5.90 3.39 -1.09
CA ALA A 199 6.36 3.52 -2.46
C ALA A 199 6.56 2.14 -3.09
N ASP A 200 6.02 1.96 -4.29
CA ASP A 200 6.14 0.69 -4.99
C ASP A 200 7.61 0.25 -5.05
N PRO A 201 7.93 -0.98 -4.61
CA PRO A 201 9.32 -1.41 -4.55
C PRO A 201 10.01 -1.39 -5.92
N GLU A 202 9.30 -1.68 -7.01
CA GLU A 202 9.85 -1.61 -8.37
C GLU A 202 9.95 -0.18 -8.92
N GLY A 203 9.43 0.81 -8.18
CA GLY A 203 9.51 2.22 -8.52
C GLY A 203 8.40 2.68 -9.45
N ALA A 204 7.25 2.01 -9.49
CA ALA A 204 6.08 2.51 -10.23
C ALA A 204 5.59 3.87 -9.70
N ASP A 205 5.72 4.10 -8.39
CA ASP A 205 5.31 5.31 -7.70
C ASP A 205 6.26 5.68 -6.56
N CYS A 206 6.05 6.88 -6.02
CA CYS A 206 6.81 7.45 -4.91
C CYS A 206 6.02 7.42 -3.60
N GLY A 207 5.11 6.47 -3.45
CA GLY A 207 4.27 6.28 -2.27
C GLY A 207 3.02 7.13 -2.28
N GLU A 208 2.41 7.22 -1.10
CA GLU A 208 1.13 7.88 -0.90
C GLU A 208 1.28 9.19 -0.11
N TYR A 209 0.53 10.21 -0.49
CA TYR A 209 0.52 11.52 0.17
C TYR A 209 -0.91 11.87 0.53
N ARG A 210 -1.16 11.95 1.84
CA ARG A 210 -2.50 12.04 2.39
C ARG A 210 -2.78 13.41 2.98
N ILE A 211 -3.96 13.95 2.73
CA ILE A 211 -4.59 15.00 3.54
C ILE A 211 -5.88 14.49 4.18
N VAL A 212 -6.06 14.79 5.46
CA VAL A 212 -7.27 14.44 6.23
C VAL A 212 -8.06 15.70 6.53
N PHE A 213 -9.28 15.78 6.03
CA PHE A 213 -10.28 16.76 6.43
C PHE A 213 -11.23 16.17 7.46
N ALA A 214 -11.52 16.92 8.51
CA ALA A 214 -12.46 16.51 9.53
C ALA A 214 -13.64 17.48 9.63
N ARG A 215 -14.84 16.94 9.85
CA ARG A 215 -16.03 17.74 10.11
C ARG A 215 -15.88 18.47 11.45
N ARG A 216 -16.06 19.79 11.45
CA ARG A 216 -15.80 20.65 12.61
C ARG A 216 -16.62 20.32 13.86
N SER A 217 -17.81 19.76 13.71
CA SER A 217 -18.58 19.23 14.85
C SER A 217 -17.81 18.22 15.69
N GLY A 218 -16.85 17.49 15.12
CA GLY A 218 -16.00 16.54 15.84
C GLY A 218 -15.12 17.18 16.92
N ILE A 219 -14.94 18.50 16.88
CA ILE A 219 -14.24 19.27 17.93
C ILE A 219 -15.04 19.23 19.24
N THR A 220 -16.37 19.31 19.17
CA THR A 220 -17.22 19.44 20.36
C THR A 220 -18.12 18.23 20.63
N ASP A 221 -18.41 17.43 19.61
CA ASP A 221 -19.26 16.24 19.69
C ASP A 221 -18.58 15.04 19.00
N THR A 222 -18.11 14.09 19.81
CA THR A 222 -17.44 12.89 19.32
C THR A 222 -18.37 11.91 18.59
N GLY A 223 -19.69 12.08 18.70
CA GLY A 223 -20.71 11.31 17.97
C GLY A 223 -21.17 11.95 16.65
N ALA A 224 -20.63 13.12 16.30
CA ALA A 224 -20.90 13.83 15.05
C ALA A 224 -19.62 14.02 14.24
N ARG A 225 -18.79 12.99 14.15
CA ARG A 225 -17.50 13.03 13.43
C ARG A 225 -17.65 12.46 12.03
N ASN A 226 -16.90 13.02 11.10
CA ASN A 226 -16.72 12.47 9.77
C ASN A 226 -15.34 12.90 9.27
N LEU A 227 -14.52 11.95 8.80
CA LEU A 227 -13.23 12.26 8.19
C LEU A 227 -13.31 11.99 6.69
N PHE A 228 -12.91 12.98 5.91
CA PHE A 228 -12.80 12.93 4.47
C PHE A 228 -11.33 12.99 4.08
N ILE A 229 -10.84 11.94 3.43
CA ILE A 229 -9.42 11.66 3.30
C ILE A 229 -9.09 11.54 1.82
N PHE A 230 -8.09 12.30 1.38
CA PHE A 230 -7.49 12.16 0.06
C PHE A 230 -6.13 11.50 0.25
N GLU A 231 -5.91 10.38 -0.44
CA GLU A 231 -4.70 9.55 -0.39
C GLU A 231 -4.14 9.41 -1.81
N ALA A 232 -3.41 10.43 -2.28
CA ALA A 232 -2.88 10.40 -3.64
C ALA A 232 -1.70 9.45 -3.73
N ARG A 233 -1.65 8.63 -4.78
CA ARG A 233 -0.42 7.92 -5.16
C ARG A 233 0.33 8.77 -6.17
N LEU A 234 1.57 9.14 -5.84
CA LEU A 234 2.38 10.03 -6.69
C LEU A 234 3.21 9.19 -7.68
N PRO A 235 2.98 9.27 -9.00
CA PRO A 235 3.74 8.52 -9.97
C PRO A 235 5.23 8.86 -9.94
N ASN A 236 6.08 7.85 -10.14
CA ASN A 236 7.50 8.08 -10.36
C ASN A 236 7.72 8.49 -11.84
N PRO A 237 8.28 9.68 -12.12
CA PRO A 237 8.52 10.11 -13.50
C PRO A 237 9.63 9.31 -14.19
N THR A 238 10.43 8.55 -13.43
CA THR A 238 11.54 7.73 -13.92
C THR A 238 11.54 6.31 -13.35
N PRO A 239 10.52 5.48 -13.65
CA PRO A 239 10.41 4.13 -13.08
C PRO A 239 11.59 3.21 -13.37
N SER A 240 12.34 3.47 -14.45
CA SER A 240 13.55 2.71 -14.78
C SER A 240 14.68 2.86 -13.74
N GLN A 241 14.62 3.87 -12.86
CA GLN A 241 15.56 4.04 -11.74
C GLN A 241 15.09 3.33 -10.47
N GLY A 242 13.97 2.61 -10.52
CA GLY A 242 13.29 2.12 -9.32
C GLY A 242 12.94 3.29 -8.39
N ARG A 243 13.02 3.05 -7.08
CA ARG A 243 12.70 4.07 -6.06
C ARG A 243 13.68 5.24 -6.02
N GLU A 244 14.87 5.13 -6.60
CA GLU A 244 15.78 6.31 -6.68
C GLU A 244 15.20 7.42 -7.54
N GLY A 245 14.29 7.10 -8.48
CA GLY A 245 13.53 8.11 -9.22
C GLY A 245 12.66 9.00 -8.33
N CYS A 246 12.45 8.64 -7.06
CA CYS A 246 11.68 9.39 -6.07
C CYS A 246 12.55 10.26 -5.15
N ARG A 247 13.88 10.30 -5.34
CA ARG A 247 14.80 10.96 -4.40
C ARG A 247 14.44 12.41 -4.11
N ASP A 248 14.11 13.19 -5.13
CA ASP A 248 13.73 14.60 -4.97
C ASP A 248 12.50 14.79 -4.07
N VAL A 249 11.55 13.85 -4.10
CA VAL A 249 10.38 13.88 -3.22
C VAL A 249 10.78 13.58 -1.77
N VAL A 250 11.66 12.60 -1.56
CA VAL A 250 12.12 12.23 -0.22
C VAL A 250 13.00 13.32 0.38
N GLU A 251 13.86 13.94 -0.42
CA GLU A 251 14.68 15.09 -0.01
C GLU A 251 13.83 16.32 0.28
N PHE A 252 12.77 16.59 -0.49
CA PHE A 252 11.78 17.63 -0.18
C PHE A 252 11.18 17.41 1.21
N TRP A 253 10.66 16.20 1.48
CA TRP A 253 10.06 15.90 2.78
C TRP A 253 11.11 15.94 3.89
N HIS A 254 12.34 15.50 3.66
CA HIS A 254 13.44 15.62 4.63
C HIS A 254 13.68 17.08 4.95
N GLY A 255 13.76 17.93 3.92
CA GLY A 255 13.96 19.37 3.98
C GLY A 255 13.03 20.07 4.96
N LEU A 256 11.80 19.59 5.13
CA LEU A 256 10.84 20.15 6.10
C LEU A 256 11.32 20.03 7.56
N SER A 257 12.24 19.12 7.86
CA SER A 257 12.88 19.01 9.17
C SER A 257 13.97 20.05 9.44
N ASP A 258 14.39 20.82 8.44
CA ASP A 258 15.45 21.82 8.60
C ASP A 258 15.10 22.79 9.75
N PRO A 259 15.94 22.91 10.80
CA PRO A 259 15.69 23.82 11.91
C PRO A 259 15.71 25.31 11.49
N ALA A 260 16.26 25.64 10.33
CA ALA A 260 16.25 27.00 9.78
C ALA A 260 14.92 27.40 9.13
N LEU A 261 14.07 26.44 8.74
CA LEU A 261 12.76 26.74 8.15
C LEU A 261 11.79 27.29 9.20
N THR A 262 11.12 28.38 8.85
CA THR A 262 9.99 28.87 9.64
C THR A 262 8.75 28.00 9.42
N VAL A 263 7.74 28.18 10.27
CA VAL A 263 6.45 27.52 10.10
C VAL A 263 5.80 27.91 8.76
N GLN A 264 5.87 29.20 8.41
CA GLN A 264 5.30 29.70 7.16
C GLN A 264 6.02 29.15 5.92
N ASP A 265 7.35 29.02 5.99
CA ASP A 265 8.12 28.43 4.88
C ASP A 265 7.72 26.97 4.66
N ARG A 266 7.53 26.19 5.75
CA ARG A 266 7.04 24.82 5.66
C ARG A 266 5.63 24.75 5.07
N ALA A 267 4.72 25.62 5.52
CA ALA A 267 3.36 25.68 5.00
C ALA A 267 3.34 26.00 3.50
N THR A 268 4.16 26.96 3.07
CA THR A 268 4.30 27.34 1.66
C THR A 268 4.87 26.18 0.84
N ALA A 269 5.93 25.54 1.32
CA ALA A 269 6.56 24.40 0.65
C ALA A 269 5.59 23.21 0.48
N LEU A 270 4.83 22.89 1.52
CA LEU A 270 3.79 21.86 1.47
C LEU A 270 2.65 22.25 0.51
N LYS A 271 2.21 23.51 0.52
CA LYS A 271 1.16 23.96 -0.40
C LYS A 271 1.60 23.85 -1.86
N THR A 272 2.83 24.24 -2.17
CA THR A 272 3.44 24.02 -3.49
C THR A 272 3.49 22.54 -3.85
N PHE A 273 3.99 21.67 -2.97
CA PHE A 273 4.02 20.22 -3.25
C PHE A 273 2.64 19.65 -3.59
N TYR A 274 1.60 20.06 -2.86
CA TYR A 274 0.26 19.52 -3.04
C TYR A 274 -0.50 20.10 -4.23
N PHE A 275 -0.36 21.40 -4.53
CA PHE A 275 -1.13 22.10 -5.59
C PHE A 275 -0.34 22.36 -6.88
N ASP A 276 0.99 22.49 -6.80
CA ASP A 276 1.83 22.83 -7.95
C ASP A 276 2.77 21.67 -8.37
N GLY A 277 3.14 20.80 -7.42
CA GLY A 277 4.10 19.70 -7.60
C GLY A 277 5.55 20.11 -7.35
N LEU A 278 6.48 19.22 -7.71
CA LEU A 278 7.94 19.45 -7.69
C LEU A 278 8.47 19.44 -9.12
N PRO A 279 9.69 19.95 -9.38
CA PRO A 279 10.32 19.77 -10.68
C PRO A 279 10.32 18.28 -11.09
N GLY A 280 9.64 17.96 -12.20
CA GLY A 280 9.52 16.58 -12.69
C GLY A 280 8.35 15.76 -12.12
N PHE A 281 7.61 16.27 -11.14
CA PHE A 281 6.47 15.61 -10.51
C PHE A 281 5.19 16.43 -10.64
N ALA A 282 4.09 15.76 -10.98
CA ALA A 282 2.75 16.37 -10.92
C ALA A 282 2.40 16.76 -9.46
N PRO A 283 1.47 17.71 -9.26
CA PRO A 283 0.95 18.00 -7.92
C PRO A 283 0.31 16.77 -7.29
N VAL A 284 0.32 16.69 -5.96
CA VAL A 284 -0.40 15.62 -5.24
C VAL A 284 -1.89 15.65 -5.59
N PHE A 285 -2.48 16.84 -5.71
CA PHE A 285 -3.87 17.02 -6.13
C PHE A 285 -4.06 16.94 -7.66
N ASP A 286 -3.44 16.00 -8.34
CA ASP A 286 -3.77 15.65 -9.72
C ASP A 286 -4.92 14.64 -9.76
N ILE A 287 -5.91 14.80 -10.65
CA ILE A 287 -7.05 13.87 -10.76
C ILE A 287 -6.63 12.43 -11.06
N ASP A 288 -5.52 12.24 -11.80
CA ASP A 288 -5.00 10.92 -12.16
C ASP A 288 -4.38 10.19 -10.95
N ASN A 289 -3.97 10.94 -9.92
CA ASN A 289 -3.46 10.37 -8.66
C ASN A 289 -4.56 9.73 -7.79
N TYR A 290 -5.85 9.88 -8.17
CA TYR A 290 -7.02 9.30 -7.50
C TYR A 290 -7.89 8.46 -8.42
N ALA A 291 -7.46 8.23 -9.66
CA ALA A 291 -8.19 7.45 -10.64
C ALA A 291 -8.16 5.94 -10.33
N ALA A 292 -8.96 5.15 -11.04
CA ALA A 292 -8.93 3.70 -10.93
C ALA A 292 -7.52 3.15 -11.20
N GLY A 293 -6.97 2.38 -10.26
CA GLY A 293 -5.59 1.88 -10.32
C GLY A 293 -4.52 2.86 -9.83
N SER A 294 -4.93 3.93 -9.14
CA SER A 294 -4.06 4.89 -8.47
C SER A 294 -4.47 5.01 -6.99
N GLY A 295 -4.16 6.14 -6.36
CA GLY A 295 -4.56 6.49 -5.00
C GLY A 295 -6.08 6.51 -4.80
N GLN A 296 -6.53 6.95 -3.63
CA GLN A 296 -7.91 6.77 -3.21
C GLN A 296 -8.45 7.95 -2.41
N ILE A 297 -9.76 8.00 -2.35
CA ILE A 297 -10.52 8.91 -1.50
C ILE A 297 -11.28 8.05 -0.50
N ARG A 298 -11.19 8.33 0.80
CA ARG A 298 -11.88 7.56 1.84
C ARG A 298 -12.71 8.45 2.75
N VAL A 299 -13.87 7.94 3.14
CA VAL A 299 -14.73 8.57 4.14
C VAL A 299 -14.82 7.65 5.33
N ASN A 300 -14.53 8.20 6.50
CA ASN A 300 -14.59 7.53 7.79
C ASN A 300 -15.75 8.16 8.59
N ASP A 301 -16.92 7.55 8.50
CA ASP A 301 -18.19 8.05 8.98
C ASP A 301 -18.49 7.58 10.42
N PHE A 302 -18.77 8.54 11.31
CA PHE A 302 -19.23 8.29 12.67
C PHE A 302 -20.52 9.06 12.99
N LEU A 303 -21.30 9.47 11.98
CA LEU A 303 -22.52 10.25 12.18
C LEU A 303 -23.63 9.36 12.73
N ARG A 304 -23.84 9.43 14.06
CA ARG A 304 -24.83 8.61 14.78
C ARG A 304 -26.21 9.25 14.77
N ILE A 305 -27.26 8.49 14.45
CA ILE A 305 -28.63 8.78 14.90
C ILE A 305 -29.23 7.49 15.49
N GLN A 306 -29.53 7.50 16.79
CA GLN A 306 -30.46 6.59 17.46
C GLN A 306 -30.23 5.05 17.35
N ALA A 307 -29.03 4.57 16.97
CA ALA A 307 -28.66 3.14 17.02
C ALA A 307 -27.61 2.85 18.12
N PRO A 308 -27.63 1.66 18.76
CA PRO A 308 -26.63 1.28 19.76
C PRO A 308 -25.24 1.16 19.13
N GLN A 309 -24.25 1.76 19.82
CA GLN A 309 -22.76 1.74 19.72
C GLN A 309 -21.98 1.48 18.39
N ASP A 310 -22.56 1.01 17.29
CA ASP A 310 -21.84 0.30 16.22
C ASP A 310 -21.95 0.92 14.79
N ASP A 311 -22.41 2.17 14.64
CA ASP A 311 -22.64 2.79 13.31
C ASP A 311 -21.40 3.49 12.70
N TRP A 312 -20.21 2.88 12.80
CA TRP A 312 -19.08 3.30 11.98
C TRP A 312 -19.12 2.62 10.62
N ALA A 313 -18.81 3.37 9.57
CA ALA A 313 -18.47 2.80 8.28
C ALA A 313 -17.32 3.54 7.60
N LEU A 314 -16.59 2.79 6.77
CA LEU A 314 -15.66 3.32 5.80
C LEU A 314 -16.09 2.92 4.40
N ARG A 315 -16.04 3.90 3.48
CA ARG A 315 -16.12 3.65 2.04
C ARG A 315 -14.96 4.30 1.31
N GLU A 316 -14.59 3.66 0.21
CA GLU A 316 -13.57 4.13 -0.69
C GLU A 316 -14.18 4.62 -2.00
N PHE A 317 -13.54 5.62 -2.58
CA PHE A 317 -13.94 6.28 -3.81
C PHE A 317 -12.71 6.51 -4.70
N LYS A 318 -12.96 6.58 -6.00
CA LYS A 318 -11.98 7.02 -7.02
C LYS A 318 -12.56 8.21 -7.78
N LEU A 319 -11.69 9.02 -8.38
CA LEU A 319 -12.09 10.03 -9.34
C LEU A 319 -12.26 9.38 -10.72
N SER A 320 -13.39 9.64 -11.36
CA SER A 320 -13.66 9.24 -12.74
C SER A 320 -13.86 10.50 -13.58
N ASN A 321 -12.93 10.77 -14.49
CA ASN A 321 -13.01 11.89 -15.43
C ASN A 321 -13.26 11.38 -16.85
N THR A 322 -14.52 11.38 -17.30
CA THR A 322 -14.89 10.91 -18.65
C THR A 322 -15.21 12.08 -19.56
N CYS A 323 -14.52 12.19 -20.70
CA CYS A 323 -14.73 13.28 -21.65
C CYS A 323 -15.45 12.82 -22.91
N ALA A 324 -16.54 13.49 -23.29
CA ALA A 324 -17.28 13.25 -24.51
C ALA A 324 -17.57 14.58 -25.23
N GLY A 325 -17.12 14.70 -26.48
CA GLY A 325 -17.38 15.91 -27.29
C GLY A 325 -16.72 17.19 -26.78
N GLY A 326 -15.66 17.07 -25.96
CA GLY A 326 -14.92 18.22 -25.39
C GLY A 326 -15.40 18.66 -24.01
N THR A 327 -16.53 18.13 -23.53
CA THR A 327 -16.97 18.29 -22.13
C THR A 327 -16.55 17.07 -21.34
N CYS A 328 -15.93 17.31 -20.19
CA CYS A 328 -15.57 16.27 -19.24
C CYS A 328 -16.61 16.20 -18.13
N ASN A 329 -16.82 15.01 -17.58
CA ASN A 329 -17.67 14.78 -16.42
C ASN A 329 -16.79 14.15 -15.35
N LEU A 330 -16.52 14.90 -14.29
CA LEU A 330 -15.76 14.45 -13.14
C LEU A 330 -16.73 13.99 -12.05
N LEU A 331 -16.59 12.73 -11.65
CA LEU A 331 -17.38 12.12 -10.59
C LEU A 331 -16.46 11.51 -9.53
N VAL A 332 -16.87 11.63 -8.26
CA VAL A 332 -16.37 10.80 -7.16
C VAL A 332 -17.22 9.53 -7.12
N VAL A 333 -16.64 8.40 -7.47
CA VAL A 333 -17.37 7.14 -7.69
C VAL A 333 -17.01 6.14 -6.58
N PRO A 334 -17.99 5.53 -5.90
CA PRO A 334 -17.71 4.52 -4.88
C PRO A 334 -17.08 3.27 -5.52
N THR A 335 -16.14 2.66 -4.81
CA THR A 335 -15.44 1.44 -5.20
C THR A 335 -15.28 0.50 -4.00
N HIS A 336 -14.83 -0.73 -4.25
CA HIS A 336 -14.32 -1.59 -3.19
C HIS A 336 -13.21 -0.92 -2.40
N ILE A 337 -13.06 -1.35 -1.15
CA ILE A 337 -11.95 -0.95 -0.30
C ILE A 337 -10.75 -1.84 -0.64
N ASP A 338 -9.65 -1.20 -1.02
CA ASP A 338 -8.38 -1.87 -1.29
C ASP A 338 -7.87 -2.58 -0.01
N ASP A 339 -7.30 -3.78 -0.17
CA ASP A 339 -6.76 -4.64 0.90
C ASP A 339 -7.70 -5.01 2.06
N ASN A 340 -9.00 -4.83 1.88
CA ASN A 340 -10.03 -5.21 2.84
C ASN A 340 -10.93 -6.31 2.24
N PRO A 341 -10.47 -7.57 2.18
CA PRO A 341 -11.27 -8.67 1.65
C PRO A 341 -12.55 -8.86 2.47
N ALA A 342 -13.64 -9.23 1.79
CA ALA A 342 -14.91 -9.49 2.46
C ALA A 342 -14.80 -10.69 3.42
N MET A 343 -15.29 -10.49 4.64
CA MET A 343 -15.18 -11.45 5.75
C MET A 343 -15.69 -12.86 5.38
N GLN A 344 -16.82 -12.96 4.65
CA GLN A 344 -17.40 -14.26 4.29
C GLN A 344 -16.50 -15.12 3.38
N LEU A 345 -15.46 -14.56 2.77
CA LEU A 345 -14.51 -15.34 1.98
C LEU A 345 -13.62 -16.24 2.88
N PHE A 346 -13.43 -15.84 4.14
CA PHE A 346 -12.67 -16.61 5.13
C PHE A 346 -13.48 -17.76 5.74
N ASP A 347 -14.82 -17.71 5.67
CA ASP A 347 -15.69 -18.77 6.17
C ASP A 347 -15.59 -20.03 5.28
N PRO A 348 -15.12 -21.18 5.83
CA PRO A 348 -15.02 -22.43 5.09
C PRO A 348 -16.35 -22.96 4.55
N THR A 349 -17.48 -22.50 5.11
CA THR A 349 -18.84 -22.92 4.75
C THR A 349 -19.55 -21.96 3.79
N SER A 350 -18.91 -20.82 3.47
CA SER A 350 -19.46 -19.82 2.56
C SER A 350 -19.82 -20.40 1.19
N THR A 351 -21.03 -20.08 0.74
CA THR A 351 -21.58 -20.48 -0.56
C THR A 351 -21.32 -19.45 -1.67
N ASP A 352 -20.62 -18.35 -1.37
CA ASP A 352 -20.24 -17.37 -2.38
C ASP A 352 -19.30 -18.01 -3.41
N ALA A 353 -19.59 -17.80 -4.70
CA ALA A 353 -18.82 -18.38 -5.79
C ALA A 353 -17.33 -17.98 -5.78
N ARG A 354 -16.99 -16.84 -5.15
CA ARG A 354 -15.62 -16.31 -5.02
C ARG A 354 -14.83 -16.96 -3.89
N ALA A 355 -15.50 -17.60 -2.92
CA ALA A 355 -14.90 -18.03 -1.67
C ALA A 355 -13.83 -19.12 -1.87
N VAL A 356 -14.06 -20.06 -2.79
CA VAL A 356 -13.09 -21.13 -3.10
C VAL A 356 -11.83 -20.55 -3.75
N SER A 357 -11.98 -19.69 -4.76
CA SER A 357 -10.84 -19.05 -5.43
C SER A 357 -10.07 -18.13 -4.49
N PHE A 358 -10.75 -17.39 -3.62
CA PHE A 358 -10.11 -16.55 -2.61
C PHE A 358 -9.24 -17.39 -1.68
N ARG A 359 -9.78 -18.48 -1.11
CA ARG A 359 -9.02 -19.32 -0.18
C ARG A 359 -7.82 -20.00 -0.82
N SER A 360 -7.90 -20.37 -2.10
CA SER A 360 -6.74 -20.85 -2.86
C SER A 360 -5.70 -19.73 -2.99
N TRP A 361 -6.11 -18.57 -3.49
CA TRP A 361 -5.23 -17.42 -3.64
C TRP A 361 -4.57 -17.02 -2.31
N PHE A 362 -5.32 -17.01 -1.21
CA PHE A 362 -4.83 -16.67 0.12
C PHE A 362 -3.75 -17.66 0.60
N VAL A 363 -3.98 -18.97 0.43
CA VAL A 363 -2.97 -19.99 0.78
C VAL A 363 -1.73 -19.87 -0.09
N ASP A 364 -1.92 -19.65 -1.39
CA ASP A 364 -0.82 -19.69 -2.36
C ASP A 364 0.05 -18.43 -2.29
N ASN A 365 -0.56 -17.27 -2.06
CA ASN A 365 0.08 -15.95 -2.14
C ASN A 365 0.17 -15.26 -0.77
N ALA A 366 -0.94 -15.12 -0.03
CA ALA A 366 -0.97 -14.29 1.17
C ALA A 366 -0.26 -14.91 2.39
N VAL A 367 -0.34 -16.23 2.60
CA VAL A 367 0.18 -16.87 3.83
C VAL A 367 1.66 -16.60 4.05
N GLU A 368 2.49 -16.70 3.01
CA GLU A 368 3.92 -16.49 3.16
C GLU A 368 4.22 -15.03 3.51
N SER A 369 3.61 -14.07 2.80
CA SER A 369 3.78 -12.64 3.04
C SER A 369 3.29 -12.22 4.43
N LEU A 370 2.15 -12.70 4.88
CA LEU A 370 1.65 -12.37 6.22
C LEU A 370 2.46 -13.04 7.33
N ALA A 371 3.05 -14.21 7.07
CA ALA A 371 3.90 -14.91 8.04
C ALA A 371 5.28 -14.28 8.20
N SER A 372 5.65 -13.39 7.28
CA SER A 372 7.03 -13.00 7.02
C SER A 372 7.68 -12.12 8.09
N SER A 373 6.90 -11.29 8.77
CA SER A 373 7.50 -10.25 9.59
C SER A 373 7.50 -10.60 11.09
N GLY A 374 8.60 -10.24 11.73
CA GLY A 374 8.67 -10.02 13.18
C GLY A 374 8.24 -8.62 13.58
N ASP A 375 7.70 -7.83 12.65
CA ASP A 375 7.34 -6.42 12.82
C ASP A 375 5.93 -6.16 12.29
N PHE A 376 5.09 -5.58 13.14
CA PHE A 376 3.73 -5.18 12.83
C PHE A 376 3.63 -4.23 11.63
N ASN A 377 4.62 -3.35 11.43
CA ASN A 377 4.65 -2.39 10.31
C ASN A 377 4.80 -3.05 8.93
N ARG A 378 5.18 -4.32 8.88
CA ARG A 378 5.48 -5.06 7.64
C ARG A 378 4.47 -6.15 7.31
N PHE A 379 3.36 -6.22 8.05
CA PHE A 379 2.26 -7.08 7.62
C PHE A 379 1.70 -6.53 6.32
N ASP A 380 1.65 -7.37 5.30
CA ASP A 380 1.12 -6.99 3.99
C ASP A 380 0.76 -8.23 3.16
N TYR A 381 -0.10 -8.03 2.16
CA TYR A 381 -0.28 -8.98 1.07
C TYR A 381 0.89 -8.83 0.06
N PRO A 382 1.30 -9.89 -0.64
CA PRO A 382 2.45 -9.80 -1.56
C PRO A 382 2.11 -9.03 -2.83
N THR A 383 0.86 -9.14 -3.25
CA THR A 383 0.21 -8.35 -4.28
C THR A 383 -1.09 -7.85 -3.69
N LEU A 384 -1.66 -6.84 -4.31
CA LEU A 384 -3.02 -6.42 -4.04
C LEU A 384 -3.96 -7.59 -3.77
N VAL A 385 -4.87 -7.45 -2.81
CA VAL A 385 -6.04 -8.33 -2.77
C VAL A 385 -6.78 -8.19 -4.10
N PRO A 386 -6.96 -9.27 -4.89
CA PRO A 386 -7.61 -9.16 -6.18
C PRO A 386 -8.98 -8.50 -6.09
N THR A 387 -9.25 -7.55 -6.99
CA THR A 387 -10.45 -6.70 -6.99
C THR A 387 -11.74 -7.42 -6.63
N PRO A 388 -12.09 -8.61 -7.18
CA PRO A 388 -13.37 -9.25 -6.87
C PRO A 388 -13.57 -9.63 -5.39
N PHE A 389 -12.50 -9.67 -4.60
CA PHE A 389 -12.52 -10.07 -3.20
C PHE A 389 -12.66 -8.89 -2.23
N GLY A 390 -12.33 -7.66 -2.64
CA GLY A 390 -12.40 -6.48 -1.79
C GLY A 390 -13.84 -6.08 -1.45
N ALA A 391 -14.13 -5.86 -0.17
CA ALA A 391 -15.46 -5.52 0.32
C ALA A 391 -15.93 -4.14 -0.19
N GLY A 392 -17.24 -3.96 -0.29
CA GLY A 392 -17.85 -2.70 -0.72
C GLY A 392 -17.85 -1.60 0.36
N GLU A 393 -17.81 -2.01 1.63
CA GLU A 393 -17.67 -1.13 2.78
C GLU A 393 -17.06 -1.91 3.96
N ALA A 394 -16.48 -1.20 4.92
CA ALA A 394 -16.08 -1.74 6.21
C ALA A 394 -16.96 -1.10 7.27
N THR A 395 -17.47 -1.90 8.21
CA THR A 395 -18.46 -1.47 9.21
C THR A 395 -18.09 -1.97 10.60
N LEU A 396 -18.58 -1.27 11.62
CA LEU A 396 -18.42 -1.64 13.03
C LEU A 396 -19.63 -2.43 13.53
N ILE A 397 -20.51 -2.91 12.63
CA ILE A 397 -21.54 -3.87 13.01
C ILE A 397 -20.85 -5.12 13.52
N THR A 398 -21.32 -5.62 14.66
CA THR A 398 -20.64 -6.57 15.53
C THR A 398 -20.08 -7.74 14.72
N ASP A 399 -18.75 -7.77 14.60
CA ASP A 399 -17.98 -8.86 13.99
C ASP A 399 -18.08 -9.06 12.47
N HIS A 400 -18.82 -8.21 11.74
CA HIS A 400 -19.00 -8.30 10.27
C HIS A 400 -17.73 -8.19 9.43
N ASN A 401 -16.63 -7.75 10.03
CA ASN A 401 -15.35 -7.66 9.34
C ASN A 401 -14.28 -8.52 10.00
N ASN A 402 -14.64 -9.48 10.85
CA ASN A 402 -13.69 -10.26 11.64
C ASN A 402 -13.33 -11.61 10.99
N TYR A 403 -12.16 -11.71 10.37
CA TYR A 403 -11.73 -12.90 9.62
C TYR A 403 -11.60 -14.14 10.50
N ARG A 404 -11.20 -13.98 11.77
CA ARG A 404 -11.09 -15.11 12.72
C ARG A 404 -12.44 -15.66 13.10
N LEU A 405 -13.45 -14.81 13.25
CA LEU A 405 -14.81 -15.25 13.51
C LEU A 405 -15.43 -15.96 12.32
N ALA A 406 -15.24 -15.43 11.10
CA ALA A 406 -15.66 -16.13 9.89
C ALA A 406 -15.01 -17.50 9.74
N LEU A 407 -13.71 -17.60 10.02
CA LEU A 407 -13.01 -18.88 9.96
C LEU A 407 -13.58 -19.92 10.95
N GLY A 408 -14.02 -19.46 12.13
CA GLY A 408 -14.47 -20.30 13.24
C GLY A 408 -13.34 -21.14 13.84
N SER A 409 -13.62 -21.83 14.96
CA SER A 409 -12.63 -22.68 15.67
C SER A 409 -12.61 -24.15 15.21
N SER A 410 -13.59 -24.56 14.40
CA SER A 410 -13.70 -25.96 13.95
C SER A 410 -12.63 -26.32 12.92
N PRO A 411 -12.14 -27.57 12.89
CA PRO A 411 -11.26 -28.04 11.82
C PRO A 411 -11.87 -27.82 10.44
N SER A 412 -11.07 -27.30 9.51
CA SER A 412 -11.47 -27.09 8.11
C SER A 412 -10.29 -27.34 7.18
N THR A 413 -10.58 -27.62 5.90
CA THR A 413 -9.54 -27.74 4.86
C THR A 413 -8.75 -26.43 4.74
N PHE A 414 -9.41 -25.28 4.86
CA PHE A 414 -8.73 -23.99 4.78
C PHE A 414 -7.73 -23.78 5.92
N ARG A 415 -8.13 -24.05 7.18
CA ARG A 415 -7.21 -24.04 8.34
C ARG A 415 -6.02 -24.98 8.14
N SER A 416 -6.30 -26.19 7.64
CA SER A 416 -5.28 -27.21 7.40
C SER A 416 -4.29 -26.78 6.33
N ASN A 417 -4.76 -26.16 5.25
CA ASN A 417 -3.93 -25.66 4.16
C ASN A 417 -3.05 -24.48 4.62
N ILE A 418 -3.61 -23.54 5.40
CA ILE A 418 -2.83 -22.47 6.03
C ILE A 418 -1.73 -23.08 6.91
N GLN A 419 -2.09 -23.99 7.82
CA GLN A 419 -1.11 -24.61 8.72
C GLN A 419 -0.02 -25.38 7.95
N GLN A 420 -0.39 -26.12 6.91
CA GLN A 420 0.57 -26.83 6.05
C GLN A 420 1.54 -25.86 5.37
N LYS A 421 1.05 -24.74 4.82
CA LYS A 421 1.89 -23.72 4.20
C LYS A 421 2.81 -23.06 5.22
N LEU A 422 2.33 -22.73 6.42
CA LEU A 422 3.14 -22.20 7.53
C LEU A 422 4.24 -23.18 7.94
N THR A 423 3.91 -24.47 8.11
CA THR A 423 4.90 -25.50 8.42
C THR A 423 5.92 -25.67 7.29
N ALA A 424 5.49 -25.61 6.03
CA ALA A 424 6.37 -25.74 4.88
C ALA A 424 7.41 -24.61 4.76
N ILE A 425 7.07 -23.39 5.19
CA ILE A 425 7.99 -22.25 5.26
C ILE A 425 8.71 -22.15 6.62
N GLY A 426 8.45 -23.10 7.54
CA GLY A 426 9.04 -23.12 8.87
C GLY A 426 8.55 -22.02 9.82
N SER A 427 7.40 -21.42 9.53
CA SER A 427 6.78 -20.41 10.39
C SER A 427 6.15 -21.08 11.64
N PRO A 428 6.40 -20.53 12.85
CA PRO A 428 5.79 -21.04 14.07
C PRO A 428 4.35 -20.54 14.29
N LEU A 429 3.82 -19.71 13.40
CA LEU A 429 2.50 -19.13 13.54
C LEU A 429 1.38 -20.19 13.45
N THR A 430 0.28 -19.89 14.10
CA THR A 430 -0.99 -20.59 13.92
C THR A 430 -1.85 -19.92 12.84
N PRO A 431 -2.84 -20.62 12.24
CA PRO A 431 -3.80 -20.00 11.34
C PRO A 431 -4.53 -18.80 11.96
N ASP A 432 -4.81 -18.84 13.28
CA ASP A 432 -5.47 -17.75 13.99
C ASP A 432 -4.60 -16.50 14.08
N GLN A 433 -3.31 -16.66 14.41
CA GLN A 433 -2.36 -15.54 14.43
C GLN A 433 -2.14 -14.97 13.03
N LEU A 434 -2.08 -15.81 12.00
CA LEU A 434 -1.98 -15.35 10.62
C LEU A 434 -3.20 -14.53 10.20
N LEU A 435 -4.42 -14.99 10.53
CA LEU A 435 -5.63 -14.21 10.26
C LEU A 435 -5.71 -12.94 11.10
N ALA A 436 -5.17 -12.93 12.32
CA ALA A 436 -5.04 -11.69 13.10
C ALA A 436 -4.14 -10.68 12.38
N ARG A 437 -3.04 -11.12 11.74
CA ARG A 437 -2.21 -10.26 10.89
C ARG A 437 -2.98 -9.71 9.69
N ALA A 438 -3.67 -10.58 8.94
CA ALA A 438 -4.53 -10.18 7.83
C ALA A 438 -5.62 -9.18 8.26
N GLN A 439 -6.23 -9.41 9.43
CA GLN A 439 -7.22 -8.52 10.01
C GLN A 439 -6.61 -7.17 10.35
N SER A 440 -5.40 -7.14 10.91
CA SER A 440 -4.78 -5.90 11.39
C SER A 440 -4.42 -4.91 10.28
N ILE A 441 -4.36 -5.36 9.02
CA ILE A 441 -4.17 -4.51 7.84
C ILE A 441 -5.48 -4.20 7.11
N SER A 442 -6.60 -4.81 7.52
CA SER A 442 -7.94 -4.40 7.08
C SER A 442 -8.36 -3.10 7.77
N CYS A 443 -9.29 -2.34 7.18
CA CYS A 443 -9.75 -1.08 7.75
C CYS A 443 -10.35 -1.29 9.15
N SER A 444 -11.34 -2.18 9.29
CA SER A 444 -11.96 -2.41 10.60
C SER A 444 -10.98 -2.97 11.62
N GLY A 445 -10.06 -3.86 11.21
CA GLY A 445 -9.19 -4.56 12.13
C GLY A 445 -8.01 -3.73 12.64
N CYS A 446 -7.50 -2.79 11.84
CA CYS A 446 -6.53 -1.80 12.29
C CYS A 446 -7.15 -0.83 13.31
N HIS A 447 -8.41 -0.45 13.06
CA HIS A 447 -9.14 0.50 13.90
C HIS A 447 -9.80 -0.13 15.15
N LEU A 448 -9.99 -1.46 15.20
CA LEU A 448 -10.63 -2.19 16.29
C LEU A 448 -9.79 -3.38 16.75
N VAL A 449 -8.69 -3.09 17.43
CA VAL A 449 -7.89 -4.12 18.08
C VAL A 449 -8.65 -4.66 19.30
N LYS A 450 -9.24 -5.85 19.16
CA LYS A 450 -9.90 -6.58 20.24
C LYS A 450 -8.87 -7.41 21.02
N THR A 451 -8.72 -7.11 22.30
CA THR A 451 -7.74 -7.77 23.18
C THR A 451 -8.23 -9.07 23.82
N SER A 452 -9.54 -9.30 23.85
CA SER A 452 -10.15 -10.51 24.42
C SER A 452 -11.51 -10.81 23.80
N GLY A 453 -12.08 -11.99 24.11
CA GLY A 453 -13.36 -12.43 23.59
C GLY A 453 -13.27 -13.19 22.27
N ALA A 454 -14.42 -13.57 21.72
CA ALA A 454 -14.50 -14.21 20.42
C ALA A 454 -14.01 -13.22 19.35
N GLY A 455 -13.13 -13.68 18.44
CA GLY A 455 -12.59 -12.82 17.39
C GLY A 455 -11.54 -11.81 17.84
N SER A 456 -10.91 -11.98 19.01
CA SER A 456 -9.75 -11.15 19.37
C SER A 456 -8.70 -11.17 18.23
N ASN A 457 -8.01 -10.06 17.98
CA ASN A 457 -7.06 -9.93 16.86
C ASN A 457 -5.74 -9.24 17.27
N ASN A 458 -5.51 -9.06 18.56
CA ASN A 458 -4.28 -8.45 19.08
C ASN A 458 -3.08 -9.42 19.14
N ASP A 459 -3.33 -10.73 19.26
CA ASP A 459 -2.29 -11.76 19.14
C ASP A 459 -2.02 -12.08 17.67
N VAL A 460 -0.97 -11.44 17.16
CA VAL A 460 -0.44 -11.59 15.81
C VAL A 460 0.81 -12.48 15.77
N GLY A 461 1.09 -13.24 16.83
CA GLY A 461 2.26 -14.11 16.92
C GLY A 461 3.60 -13.35 16.97
N LEU A 462 3.59 -12.13 17.49
CA LEU A 462 4.78 -11.38 17.88
C LEU A 462 5.08 -11.56 19.37
N SER A 463 6.25 -11.10 19.83
CA SER A 463 6.65 -11.17 21.25
C SER A 463 5.75 -10.32 22.17
N SER A 464 5.09 -9.31 21.61
CA SER A 464 4.07 -8.47 22.26
C SER A 464 2.85 -8.35 21.36
N SER A 465 1.66 -8.24 21.96
CA SER A 465 0.43 -7.92 21.22
C SER A 465 0.49 -6.52 20.63
N ILE A 466 -0.36 -6.26 19.62
CA ILE A 466 -0.59 -4.90 19.11
C ILE A 466 -1.07 -4.02 20.28
N PRO A 467 -0.48 -2.83 20.51
CA PRO A 467 -0.94 -1.91 21.53
C PRO A 467 -2.36 -1.40 21.27
N ASP A 468 -3.09 -1.09 22.33
CA ASP A 468 -4.39 -0.42 22.20
C ASP A 468 -4.23 0.98 21.62
N ASN A 469 -5.19 1.40 20.78
CA ASN A 469 -5.21 2.73 20.19
C ASN A 469 -5.72 3.77 21.21
N SER A 470 -4.91 4.80 21.51
CA SER A 470 -5.25 5.88 22.44
C SER A 470 -6.42 6.75 22.00
N LEU A 471 -6.74 6.75 20.71
CA LEU A 471 -7.90 7.43 20.13
C LEU A 471 -9.09 6.48 19.92
N THR A 472 -9.03 5.28 20.51
CA THR A 472 -9.98 4.16 20.38
C THR A 472 -10.05 3.59 18.97
N PHE A 473 -10.40 4.44 18.00
CA PHE A 473 -10.68 4.05 16.63
C PHE A 473 -9.76 4.79 15.66
N THR A 474 -9.76 6.12 15.60
CA THR A 474 -9.02 6.88 14.57
C THR A 474 -7.52 6.99 14.87
N HIS A 475 -6.72 7.41 13.89
CA HIS A 475 -5.26 7.64 14.07
C HIS A 475 -4.88 9.11 14.15
N THR A 476 -5.79 9.98 13.69
CA THR A 476 -5.75 11.43 13.80
C THR A 476 -7.02 11.89 14.53
N SER A 477 -7.00 13.09 15.09
CA SER A 477 -8.10 13.67 15.86
C SER A 477 -8.30 15.14 15.52
N GLU A 478 -9.53 15.61 15.65
CA GLU A 478 -9.93 17.01 15.58
C GLU A 478 -9.58 17.78 16.86
N GLN A 479 -9.17 17.05 17.91
CA GLN A 479 -8.68 17.63 19.17
C GLN A 479 -7.24 18.08 19.02
N THR A 480 -6.88 19.16 19.73
CA THR A 480 -5.55 19.76 19.67
C THR A 480 -4.75 19.57 20.96
N GLU A 481 -3.43 19.59 20.81
CA GLU A 481 -2.44 19.63 21.89
C GLU A 481 -1.45 20.78 21.65
N PRO A 482 -0.83 21.35 22.70
CA PRO A 482 0.25 22.31 22.54
C PRO A 482 1.46 21.71 21.80
N VAL A 483 2.13 22.50 20.98
CA VAL A 483 3.41 22.09 20.36
C VAL A 483 4.52 22.18 21.43
N PRO A 484 5.24 21.09 21.75
CA PRO A 484 6.21 21.09 22.86
C PRO A 484 7.32 22.15 22.72
N GLU A 485 7.77 22.42 21.50
CA GLU A 485 8.84 23.37 21.21
C GLU A 485 8.36 24.83 21.27
N ASP A 486 7.06 25.07 21.09
CA ASP A 486 6.41 26.38 21.19
C ASP A 486 4.98 26.22 21.72
N PRO A 487 4.77 26.27 23.04
CA PRO A 487 3.46 26.06 23.66
C PRO A 487 2.40 27.12 23.33
N THR A 488 2.76 28.20 22.62
CA THR A 488 1.78 29.18 22.11
C THR A 488 1.07 28.68 20.85
N ARG A 489 1.63 27.66 20.20
CA ARG A 489 1.09 26.99 19.02
C ARG A 489 0.42 25.68 19.42
N THR A 490 -0.49 25.22 18.57
CA THR A 490 -1.20 23.95 18.74
C THR A 490 -1.06 23.06 17.51
N ARG A 491 -1.25 21.76 17.69
CA ARG A 491 -1.34 20.78 16.62
C ARG A 491 -2.44 19.77 16.91
N PHE A 492 -2.96 19.13 15.87
CA PHE A 492 -3.92 18.04 16.01
C PHE A 492 -3.27 16.78 16.62
N VAL A 493 -4.02 16.08 17.47
CA VAL A 493 -3.54 14.90 18.20
C VAL A 493 -3.42 13.69 17.26
N LEU A 494 -2.33 12.94 17.41
CA LEU A 494 -2.13 11.63 16.78
C LEU A 494 -2.24 10.51 17.83
N SER A 495 -2.71 9.32 17.40
CA SER A 495 -2.73 8.14 18.27
C SER A 495 -1.31 7.68 18.67
N ASN A 496 -1.20 6.95 19.78
CA ASN A 496 0.03 6.29 20.22
C ASN A 496 0.58 5.30 19.17
N LEU A 497 -0.29 4.60 18.44
CA LEU A 497 0.15 3.73 17.34
C LEU A 497 0.89 4.52 16.26
N VAL A 498 0.43 5.73 15.95
CA VAL A 498 1.14 6.60 15.01
C VAL A 498 2.47 7.08 15.60
N THR A 499 2.47 7.62 16.81
CA THR A 499 3.67 8.24 17.38
C THR A 499 4.75 7.25 17.78
N ASP A 500 4.37 6.08 18.28
CA ASP A 500 5.28 5.15 18.95
C ASP A 500 5.61 3.94 18.07
N VAL A 501 4.82 3.66 17.04
CA VAL A 501 5.00 2.49 16.16
C VAL A 501 5.24 2.92 14.71
N PHE A 502 4.28 3.62 14.09
CA PHE A 502 4.34 3.90 12.65
C PHE A 502 5.36 4.99 12.26
N LEU A 503 5.40 6.11 12.98
CA LEU A 503 6.32 7.20 12.68
C LEU A 503 7.80 6.81 12.82
N PRO A 504 8.21 6.08 13.88
CA PRO A 504 9.58 5.57 13.98
C PRO A 504 9.95 4.65 12.82
N PHE A 505 9.04 3.77 12.39
CA PHE A 505 9.26 2.90 11.23
C PHE A 505 9.46 3.71 9.95
N ARG A 506 8.55 4.65 9.66
CA ARG A 506 8.63 5.52 8.48
C ARG A 506 9.88 6.39 8.46
N GLN A 507 10.28 6.90 9.62
CA GLN A 507 11.53 7.64 9.79
C GLN A 507 12.73 6.78 9.43
N LYS A 508 12.74 5.51 9.88
CA LYS A 508 13.80 4.56 9.53
C LYS A 508 13.83 4.30 8.03
N VAL A 509 12.69 4.01 7.39
CA VAL A 509 12.62 3.78 5.94
C VAL A 509 13.14 4.99 5.15
N MET A 510 12.78 6.20 5.57
CA MET A 510 13.23 7.43 4.94
C MET A 510 14.75 7.65 5.12
N SER A 511 15.28 7.42 6.32
CA SER A 511 16.73 7.51 6.59
C SER A 511 17.50 6.48 5.79
N ASP A 512 17.05 5.22 5.80
CA ASP A 512 17.68 4.11 5.08
C ASP A 512 17.71 4.41 3.57
N PHE A 513 16.66 5.01 3.01
CA PHE A 513 16.66 5.42 1.60
C PHE A 513 17.64 6.57 1.32
N LEU A 514 17.68 7.60 2.16
CA LEU A 514 18.54 8.76 1.92
C LEU A 514 20.03 8.46 2.11
N ASP A 515 20.37 7.63 3.10
CA ASP A 515 21.74 7.28 3.47
C ASP A 515 22.26 5.99 2.78
N GLY A 516 21.34 5.10 2.37
CA GLY A 516 21.65 3.76 1.91
C GLY A 516 22.18 3.70 0.47
N ASN A 517 22.83 2.58 0.15
CA ASN A 517 23.14 2.25 -1.24
C ASN A 517 22.09 1.26 -1.77
N PRO A 518 21.37 1.58 -2.85
CA PRO A 518 20.22 0.78 -3.28
C PRO A 518 20.61 -0.62 -3.79
N ILE A 519 21.88 -0.85 -4.17
CA ILE A 519 22.38 -2.20 -4.50
C ILE A 519 22.65 -2.99 -3.22
N LEU A 520 23.25 -2.36 -2.21
CA LEU A 520 23.65 -3.03 -0.97
C LEU A 520 22.48 -3.28 0.00
N GLY A 521 21.47 -2.42 -0.02
CA GLY A 521 20.20 -2.59 0.71
C GLY A 521 19.10 -3.27 -0.11
N PHE A 522 19.43 -3.83 -1.29
CA PHE A 522 18.48 -4.57 -2.13
C PHE A 522 17.25 -3.77 -2.59
N GLU A 523 17.35 -2.45 -2.61
CA GLU A 523 16.32 -1.53 -3.09
C GLU A 523 16.31 -1.34 -4.61
N LYS A 524 17.07 -2.18 -5.31
CA LYS A 524 17.24 -2.10 -6.75
C LYS A 524 16.95 -3.44 -7.41
N SER A 525 15.84 -3.49 -8.13
CA SER A 525 15.40 -4.67 -8.87
C SER A 525 16.47 -5.10 -9.89
N GLY A 526 16.71 -6.41 -9.98
CA GLY A 526 17.68 -6.99 -10.91
C GLY A 526 19.16 -6.71 -10.59
N ALA A 527 19.47 -5.95 -9.53
CA ALA A 527 20.86 -5.64 -9.18
C ALA A 527 21.63 -6.84 -8.61
N TRP A 528 20.95 -7.93 -8.25
CA TRP A 528 21.59 -9.17 -7.83
C TRP A 528 21.13 -10.31 -8.74
N THR A 529 22.08 -11.11 -9.20
CA THR A 529 21.83 -12.16 -10.19
C THR A 529 22.42 -13.49 -9.76
N SER A 530 21.81 -14.59 -10.22
CA SER A 530 22.32 -15.95 -10.03
C SER A 530 21.92 -16.79 -11.23
N SER A 531 22.78 -17.75 -11.61
CA SER A 531 22.42 -18.80 -12.58
C SER A 531 22.08 -20.13 -11.91
N GLN A 532 22.23 -20.23 -10.59
CA GLN A 532 22.04 -21.46 -9.81
C GLN A 532 20.85 -21.37 -8.84
N ALA A 533 20.57 -20.18 -8.32
CA ALA A 533 19.46 -19.89 -7.41
C ALA A 533 18.34 -19.13 -8.10
N THR A 534 17.12 -19.30 -7.60
CA THR A 534 16.00 -18.42 -7.94
C THR A 534 15.98 -17.28 -6.93
N LEU A 535 16.06 -16.06 -7.43
CA LEU A 535 16.06 -14.84 -6.63
C LEU A 535 14.71 -14.14 -6.74
N SER A 536 14.25 -13.55 -5.64
CA SER A 536 13.15 -12.59 -5.64
C SER A 536 13.39 -11.57 -4.53
N LEU A 537 12.75 -10.41 -4.61
CA LEU A 537 12.73 -9.46 -3.49
C LEU A 537 11.51 -9.74 -2.62
N THR A 538 11.54 -9.32 -1.35
CA THR A 538 10.40 -9.43 -0.43
C THR A 538 10.37 -8.25 0.52
N THR A 539 9.16 -7.82 0.90
CA THR A 539 8.93 -6.69 1.82
C THR A 539 8.77 -7.10 3.29
N GLY A 540 8.62 -8.41 3.51
CA GLY A 540 8.24 -8.99 4.79
C GLY A 540 9.39 -9.41 5.71
N TRP A 541 10.48 -9.93 5.12
CA TRP A 541 11.69 -10.33 5.83
C TRP A 541 12.79 -9.28 5.66
N VAL A 542 12.72 -8.17 6.38
CA VAL A 542 13.57 -6.99 6.09
C VAL A 542 14.11 -6.38 7.37
N THR A 543 15.39 -6.02 7.37
CA THR A 543 16.12 -5.35 8.46
C THR A 543 16.54 -3.91 8.11
N GLU A 544 16.65 -3.57 6.82
CA GLU A 544 16.91 -2.22 6.30
C GLU A 544 15.94 -1.88 5.17
N GLY A 545 15.47 -0.63 5.11
CA GLY A 545 14.63 -0.18 4.02
C GLY A 545 13.29 -0.92 3.97
N ILE A 546 12.84 -1.27 2.78
CA ILE A 546 11.58 -1.95 2.54
C ILE A 546 11.73 -3.32 1.91
N ARG A 547 12.93 -3.74 1.49
CA ARG A 547 13.14 -5.04 0.84
C ARG A 547 14.39 -5.78 1.29
N SER A 548 14.34 -7.10 1.13
CA SER A 548 15.52 -7.95 1.19
C SER A 548 15.55 -8.92 0.00
N LEU A 549 16.71 -9.53 -0.21
CA LEU A 549 16.89 -10.57 -1.21
C LEU A 549 16.51 -11.94 -0.67
N ARG A 550 15.48 -12.55 -1.25
CA ARG A 550 15.12 -13.95 -1.06
C ARG A 550 15.94 -14.84 -2.00
N ILE A 551 16.56 -15.88 -1.45
CA ILE A 551 17.35 -16.86 -2.19
C ILE A 551 16.75 -18.25 -2.01
N LYS A 552 16.19 -18.82 -3.08
CA LYS A 552 15.80 -20.24 -3.14
C LYS A 552 16.94 -21.04 -3.75
N THR A 553 17.36 -22.10 -3.06
CA THR A 553 18.54 -22.91 -3.42
C THR A 553 18.12 -24.31 -3.91
N PRO A 554 17.78 -24.49 -5.20
CA PRO A 554 17.40 -25.79 -5.73
C PRO A 554 18.58 -26.77 -5.76
N ASN A 555 19.82 -26.25 -5.82
CA ASN A 555 21.05 -27.01 -5.89
C ASN A 555 21.87 -26.86 -4.61
N ALA A 556 22.89 -27.72 -4.44
CA ALA A 556 23.76 -27.65 -3.28
C ALA A 556 24.67 -26.43 -3.26
N TRP A 557 25.15 -25.99 -4.43
CA TRP A 557 26.02 -24.81 -4.55
C TRP A 557 25.31 -23.72 -5.36
N ASN A 558 25.21 -22.53 -4.76
CA ASN A 558 24.50 -21.39 -5.32
C ASN A 558 25.34 -20.14 -5.17
N GLN A 559 25.48 -19.37 -6.25
CA GLN A 559 26.26 -18.14 -6.26
C GLN A 559 25.36 -16.97 -6.64
N VAL A 560 25.37 -15.92 -5.84
CA VAL A 560 24.59 -14.70 -6.03
C VAL A 560 25.56 -13.52 -6.10
N THR A 561 25.51 -12.75 -7.18
CA THR A 561 26.47 -11.67 -7.44
C THR A 561 25.75 -10.35 -7.67
N SER A 562 26.27 -9.30 -7.04
CA SER A 562 25.78 -7.93 -7.21
C SER A 562 26.20 -7.35 -8.57
N ALA A 563 25.42 -6.40 -9.06
CA ALA A 563 25.84 -5.45 -10.07
C ALA A 563 27.04 -4.64 -9.54
N PRO A 564 27.90 -4.10 -10.43
CA PRO A 564 28.95 -3.19 -10.02
C PRO A 564 28.38 -1.93 -9.35
N PHE A 565 28.99 -1.51 -8.25
CA PHE A 565 28.63 -0.29 -7.53
C PHE A 565 29.84 0.58 -7.22
N SER A 566 29.58 1.86 -6.93
CA SER A 566 30.59 2.85 -6.58
C SER A 566 30.74 3.01 -5.08
N THR A 567 31.98 3.18 -4.62
CA THR A 567 32.28 3.55 -3.22
C THR A 567 32.39 5.05 -3.01
N ALA A 568 32.10 5.87 -4.03
CA ALA A 568 32.20 7.33 -3.94
C ALA A 568 31.24 7.95 -2.91
N ALA A 569 30.02 7.41 -2.85
CA ALA A 569 28.97 7.84 -1.93
C ALA A 569 29.09 7.19 -0.53
N LEU A 570 29.98 6.21 -0.37
CA LEU A 570 30.18 5.59 0.94
C LEU A 570 31.11 6.47 1.78
N ALA A 571 30.75 6.67 3.05
CA ALA A 571 31.72 7.10 4.05
C ALA A 571 32.99 6.22 3.94
N PRO A 572 34.19 6.71 4.32
CA PRO A 572 35.43 5.93 4.17
C PRO A 572 35.23 4.48 4.60
N VAL A 573 35.41 3.58 3.64
CA VAL A 573 35.01 2.18 3.76
C VAL A 573 35.81 1.57 4.90
N GLY A 574 35.11 1.07 5.92
CA GLY A 574 35.74 0.50 7.10
C GLY A 574 36.37 -0.87 6.84
N ASN A 575 36.92 -1.48 7.89
CA ASN A 575 37.59 -2.78 7.81
C ASN A 575 36.66 -3.98 8.06
N LYS A 576 35.36 -3.78 8.16
CA LYS A 576 34.36 -4.85 8.30
C LYS A 576 33.34 -4.75 7.19
N LEU A 577 32.99 -5.90 6.63
CA LEU A 577 31.81 -6.10 5.81
C LEU A 577 30.78 -6.84 6.66
N THR A 578 29.62 -6.23 6.88
CA THR A 578 28.51 -6.81 7.64
C THR A 578 27.26 -6.88 6.79
N PHE A 579 26.47 -7.92 6.95
CA PHE A 579 25.13 -8.03 6.39
C PHE A 579 24.26 -8.89 7.29
N ASP A 580 22.95 -8.72 7.19
CA ASP A 580 22.01 -9.47 8.00
C ASP A 580 21.54 -10.68 7.19
N PHE A 581 21.69 -11.88 7.77
CA PHE A 581 21.38 -13.15 7.10
C PHE A 581 20.31 -13.91 7.87
N PHE A 582 19.20 -14.24 7.20
CA PHE A 582 18.16 -15.09 7.76
C PHE A 582 18.50 -16.57 7.50
N ASN A 583 18.77 -17.29 8.58
CA ASN A 583 19.06 -18.73 8.51
C ASN A 583 17.75 -19.53 8.53
N SER A 584 17.40 -20.17 7.41
CA SER A 584 16.14 -20.89 7.29
C SER A 584 16.06 -22.11 8.23
N PRO A 585 14.93 -22.32 8.93
CA PRO A 585 14.68 -23.57 9.65
C PRO A 585 14.40 -24.77 8.72
N VAL A 586 14.10 -24.52 7.44
CA VAL A 586 13.83 -25.57 6.46
C VAL A 586 15.16 -26.14 5.97
N GLN A 587 15.58 -27.25 6.59
CA GLN A 587 16.85 -27.93 6.33
C GLN A 587 16.62 -29.42 6.04
N PRO A 588 16.80 -29.88 4.78
CA PRO A 588 16.70 -31.31 4.45
C PRO A 588 17.64 -32.19 5.26
N ASN A 589 18.82 -31.67 5.61
CA ASN A 589 19.75 -32.29 6.54
C ASN A 589 20.11 -31.33 7.68
N PRO A 590 19.41 -31.40 8.83
CA PRO A 590 19.65 -30.50 9.96
C PRO A 590 21.03 -30.64 10.61
N SER A 591 21.72 -31.78 10.43
CA SER A 591 23.06 -31.98 11.02
C SER A 591 24.16 -31.17 10.32
N TRP A 592 23.90 -30.74 9.08
CA TRP A 592 24.79 -29.89 8.31
C TRP A 592 23.96 -28.96 7.40
N PRO A 593 23.55 -27.78 7.92
CA PRO A 593 22.78 -26.78 7.18
C PRO A 593 23.57 -26.12 6.02
N GLY A 594 24.90 -26.18 6.08
CA GLY A 594 25.80 -25.70 5.03
C GLY A 594 26.75 -24.60 5.46
N THR A 595 27.33 -23.91 4.48
CA THR A 595 28.28 -22.82 4.65
C THR A 595 27.96 -21.64 3.74
N LEU A 596 28.18 -20.44 4.27
CA LEU A 596 28.06 -19.15 3.59
C LEU A 596 29.47 -18.59 3.34
N THR A 597 29.76 -18.12 2.14
CA THR A 597 31.06 -17.51 1.78
C THR A 597 30.84 -16.20 1.04
N VAL A 598 31.72 -15.21 1.28
CA VAL A 598 31.66 -13.92 0.59
C VAL A 598 32.97 -13.64 -0.13
N MET A 599 32.84 -13.13 -1.37
CA MET A 599 33.95 -12.73 -2.23
C MET A 599 33.78 -11.26 -2.65
N LEU A 600 34.90 -10.59 -2.90
CA LEU A 600 34.99 -9.20 -3.36
C LEU A 600 35.73 -9.13 -4.70
N SER A 601 35.21 -8.33 -5.63
CA SER A 601 35.91 -7.97 -6.87
C SER A 601 35.99 -6.46 -7.04
N ILE A 602 37.16 -5.96 -7.45
CA ILE A 602 37.43 -4.58 -7.85
C ILE A 602 38.39 -4.63 -9.05
N PRO A 603 37.90 -4.91 -10.26
CA PRO A 603 38.75 -5.10 -11.44
C PRO A 603 39.72 -3.95 -11.72
N SER A 604 39.29 -2.70 -11.53
CA SER A 604 40.11 -1.49 -11.66
C SER A 604 41.30 -1.42 -10.71
N ARG A 605 41.29 -2.25 -9.65
CA ARG A 605 42.35 -2.40 -8.65
C ARG A 605 43.03 -3.76 -8.69
N GLY A 606 42.75 -4.59 -9.70
CA GLY A 606 43.34 -5.92 -9.88
C GLY A 606 42.86 -6.98 -8.87
N ILE A 607 41.75 -6.72 -8.18
CA ILE A 607 41.15 -7.65 -7.21
C ILE A 607 40.03 -8.41 -7.93
N HIS A 608 40.13 -9.73 -8.01
CA HIS A 608 39.15 -10.59 -8.68
C HIS A 608 38.78 -11.77 -7.77
N SER A 609 37.49 -11.89 -7.44
CA SER A 609 36.94 -12.99 -6.62
C SER A 609 37.74 -13.24 -5.34
N GLN A 610 38.18 -12.17 -4.70
CA GLN A 610 39.00 -12.25 -3.50
C GLN A 610 38.13 -12.74 -2.33
N HIS A 611 38.52 -13.87 -1.75
CA HIS A 611 37.88 -14.40 -0.56
C HIS A 611 37.99 -13.42 0.60
N ILE A 612 36.83 -13.12 1.20
CA ILE A 612 36.68 -12.25 2.37
C ILE A 612 36.50 -13.09 3.63
N GLY A 613 35.64 -14.10 3.58
CA GLY A 613 35.38 -14.96 4.73
C GLY A 613 34.32 -16.03 4.45
N SER A 614 34.27 -17.02 5.34
CA SER A 614 33.28 -18.10 5.31
C SER A 614 32.74 -18.36 6.72
N LEU A 615 31.48 -18.74 6.81
CA LEU A 615 30.77 -19.05 8.05
C LEU A 615 30.03 -20.39 7.90
N ASN A 616 30.07 -21.22 8.95
CA ASN A 616 29.22 -22.41 9.03
C ASN A 616 27.83 -22.02 9.53
N LEU A 617 26.77 -22.40 8.83
CA LEU A 617 25.40 -22.00 9.19
C LEU A 617 24.93 -22.58 10.53
N ASN A 618 25.57 -23.62 11.07
CA ASN A 618 25.31 -24.13 12.42
C ASN A 618 25.60 -23.10 13.53
N THR A 619 26.39 -22.06 13.26
CA THR A 619 26.67 -21.02 14.25
C THR A 619 25.58 -19.95 14.31
N LEU A 620 24.62 -19.96 13.38
CA LEU A 620 23.53 -19.00 13.32
C LEU A 620 22.25 -19.62 13.85
N THR A 621 21.51 -18.86 14.66
CA THR A 621 20.18 -19.25 15.11
C THR A 621 19.26 -19.37 13.91
N GLN A 622 18.53 -20.49 13.80
CA GLN A 622 17.53 -20.67 12.74
C GLN A 622 16.31 -19.80 12.98
N ASN A 623 15.58 -19.50 11.90
CA ASN A 623 14.34 -18.74 11.89
C ASN A 623 14.47 -17.31 12.44
N THR A 624 15.63 -16.69 12.25
CA THR A 624 15.89 -15.28 12.60
C THR A 624 16.99 -14.71 11.72
N PHE A 625 16.97 -13.39 11.53
CA PHE A 625 18.12 -12.67 11.02
C PHE A 625 19.25 -12.67 12.06
N SER A 626 20.47 -12.84 11.58
CA SER A 626 21.71 -12.71 12.36
C SER A 626 22.69 -11.82 11.59
N PRO A 627 23.35 -10.84 12.23
CA PRO A 627 24.41 -10.09 11.58
C PRO A 627 25.61 -11.02 11.35
N VAL A 628 26.10 -11.07 10.11
CA VAL A 628 27.31 -11.79 9.70
C VAL A 628 28.37 -10.76 9.36
N THR A 629 29.50 -10.80 10.07
CA THR A 629 30.60 -9.84 9.90
C THR A 629 31.89 -10.54 9.50
N PHE A 630 32.55 -10.01 8.48
CA PHE A 630 33.89 -10.43 8.07
C PHE A 630 34.86 -9.25 8.10
N THR A 631 36.10 -9.50 8.55
CA THR A 631 37.16 -8.49 8.55
C THR A 631 37.83 -8.44 7.17
N LEU A 632 37.83 -7.27 6.56
CA LEU A 632 38.52 -7.00 5.32
C LEU A 632 40.03 -6.83 5.55
N ALA A 633 40.83 -7.53 4.74
CA ALA A 633 42.27 -7.34 4.74
C ALA A 633 42.65 -5.90 4.34
N ALA A 634 43.72 -5.35 4.93
CA ALA A 634 44.15 -3.98 4.70
C ALA A 634 44.31 -3.59 3.20
N PRO A 635 44.83 -4.46 2.30
CA PRO A 635 44.86 -4.15 0.88
C PRO A 635 43.48 -3.94 0.24
N ASN A 636 42.46 -4.68 0.69
CA ASN A 636 41.09 -4.55 0.19
C ASN A 636 40.47 -3.22 0.66
N VAL A 637 40.69 -2.87 1.94
CA VAL A 637 40.25 -1.57 2.50
C VAL A 637 40.90 -0.40 1.75
N ALA A 638 42.21 -0.51 1.46
CA ALA A 638 42.93 0.50 0.70
C ALA A 638 42.42 0.62 -0.74
N ALA A 639 42.07 -0.50 -1.40
CA ALA A 639 41.51 -0.50 -2.75
C ALA A 639 40.10 0.12 -2.79
N LEU A 640 39.23 -0.21 -1.83
CA LEU A 640 37.88 0.35 -1.68
C LEU A 640 37.92 1.88 -1.40
N ASN A 641 38.97 2.35 -0.74
CA ASN A 641 39.19 3.76 -0.43
C ASN A 641 40.13 4.51 -1.38
N ALA A 642 40.57 3.88 -2.47
CA ALA A 642 41.52 4.49 -3.38
C ALA A 642 40.98 5.78 -4.02
N THR A 643 41.89 6.64 -4.51
CA THR A 643 41.54 7.87 -5.24
C THR A 643 41.96 7.72 -6.70
N PRO A 644 41.05 7.91 -7.69
CA PRO A 644 39.61 8.11 -7.53
C PRO A 644 38.91 6.86 -6.94
N LYS A 645 37.77 7.05 -6.28
CA LYS A 645 36.99 5.95 -5.70
C LYS A 645 36.57 4.96 -6.79
N PRO A 646 36.70 3.63 -6.58
CA PRO A 646 36.30 2.65 -7.58
C PRO A 646 34.78 2.68 -7.80
N SER A 647 34.38 2.51 -9.06
CA SER A 647 32.98 2.41 -9.50
C SER A 647 32.58 1.01 -9.97
N ASP A 648 33.50 0.04 -9.87
CA ASP A 648 33.37 -1.32 -10.38
C ASP A 648 33.48 -2.39 -9.28
N VAL A 649 33.07 -2.02 -8.05
CA VAL A 649 33.06 -2.95 -6.92
C VAL A 649 31.89 -3.90 -7.04
N SER A 650 32.10 -5.19 -6.83
CA SER A 650 31.02 -6.18 -6.75
C SER A 650 31.26 -7.18 -5.61
N LEU A 651 30.16 -7.66 -5.04
CA LEU A 651 30.14 -8.68 -4.01
C LEU A 651 29.48 -9.95 -4.53
N THR A 652 30.02 -11.09 -4.12
CA THR A 652 29.44 -12.40 -4.42
C THR A 652 29.21 -13.15 -3.13
N ILE A 653 27.99 -13.67 -2.95
CA ILE A 653 27.57 -14.53 -1.86
C ILE A 653 27.43 -15.95 -2.39
N GLU A 654 28.17 -16.89 -1.79
CA GLU A 654 28.09 -18.31 -2.11
C GLU A 654 27.42 -19.07 -0.96
N LEU A 655 26.38 -19.83 -1.29
CA LEU A 655 25.70 -20.76 -0.40
C LEU A 655 25.99 -22.19 -0.84
N ASN A 656 26.76 -22.90 -0.02
CA ASN A 656 26.95 -24.35 -0.14
C ASN A 656 26.09 -25.04 0.93
N VAL A 657 24.89 -25.45 0.53
CA VAL A 657 23.80 -25.92 1.39
C VAL A 657 23.22 -27.22 0.81
N ASN A 658 22.19 -27.79 1.43
CA ASN A 658 21.50 -28.94 0.85
C ASN A 658 20.50 -28.46 -0.22
N GLY A 659 20.44 -29.11 -1.38
CA GLY A 659 19.44 -28.76 -2.40
C GLY A 659 18.03 -28.83 -1.83
N GLY A 660 17.23 -27.79 -2.05
CA GLY A 660 15.88 -27.64 -1.50
C GLY A 660 15.82 -27.10 -0.06
N SER A 661 16.94 -26.70 0.54
CA SER A 661 16.91 -25.88 1.77
C SER A 661 16.47 -24.44 1.48
N GLY A 662 16.12 -23.70 2.54
CA GLY A 662 15.68 -22.31 2.41
C GLY A 662 14.15 -22.14 2.36
N PRO A 663 13.65 -20.96 1.96
CA PRO A 663 14.41 -19.82 1.44
C PRO A 663 15.31 -19.18 2.50
N TYR A 664 16.43 -18.61 2.04
CA TYR A 664 17.30 -17.73 2.82
C TYR A 664 17.00 -16.27 2.47
N TYR A 665 17.30 -15.35 3.37
CA TYR A 665 17.16 -13.92 3.12
C TYR A 665 18.46 -13.19 3.47
N VAL A 666 18.83 -12.22 2.65
CA VAL A 666 20.00 -11.36 2.87
C VAL A 666 19.54 -9.92 2.81
N ASP A 667 19.98 -9.12 3.77
CA ASP A 667 19.65 -7.70 3.84
C ASP A 667 20.80 -6.85 4.42
N ASN A 668 20.72 -5.53 4.28
CA ASN A 668 21.52 -4.55 5.00
C ASN A 668 23.04 -4.76 4.83
N ILE A 669 23.54 -4.88 3.60
CA ILE A 669 24.97 -5.02 3.36
C ILE A 669 25.64 -3.66 3.61
N ARG A 670 26.59 -3.63 4.55
CA ARG A 670 27.24 -2.39 5.00
C ARG A 670 28.71 -2.59 5.32
N PHE A 671 29.48 -1.54 5.03
CA PHE A 671 30.86 -1.44 5.46
C PHE A 671 30.93 -0.66 6.77
N THR A 672 31.57 -1.23 7.80
CA THR A 672 31.67 -0.61 9.13
C THR A 672 33.12 -0.59 9.63
N ASN A 673 33.42 0.30 10.57
CA ASN A 673 34.73 0.38 11.24
C ASN A 673 34.87 -0.60 12.42
#